data_AF-A0A948VCB9-F1
#
_entry.id   AF-A0A948VCB9-F1
#
_cell.length_a   1.000
_cell.length_b   1.000
_cell.length_c   1.000
_cell.angle_alpha   90.00
_cell.angle_beta   90.00
_cell.angle_gamma   90.00
#
_symmetry.space_group_name_H-M   'P 1'
#
loop_
_entity.id
_entity.type
_entity.pdbx_description
1 polymer ?
#
loop_
_entity_poly.entity_id
_entity_poly.type
_entity_poly.pdbx_seq_one_letter_code
_entity_poly.pdbx_strand_id
1 'polypeptide(L)'
;MSGKRVYFFGDGQAEGRADMRNLLGGKGANLAEMTSLGIPVPPGFTITTEECIAYQETHALGDELKAEVKEAMKRVEAIMDKGFADPADPLLFSVRSGARVSMPGMMDTVLNLGLNDDTVKGLARVSGNERFSYDCYRRLVQMYGDVVMGVPGEKFEHSIDAIKASRGVKLDNELSVADLQEMIATFRKIVQDTTGKAFPTDPWEQLWGGISAVFKSWNVERAIEYRRINRIPGDWGTAVNVQAMVFGNMGDTSATGVAFTRDPSNGEHHFYGEFLINAQGEDVVAGIRTPQQLNVYGREMLPAGNEAKDLPTLEEAMPESYKALQAIREKLESHYKNMQDIEFTIQDGRLWMLQTRNGKRTGVSAIRIAAEMHEEGLVSKEEAILLVEPEHLDQMLHDQIDPAAALEILGIGLPASPGAAQGEVVFSAEQAVAVAAQGKKVVLVRRETSPEDIAGMDKAQGILTSRGGMTSHAAVVARGMGKPCVAGCSDLFVDSEKGLMTIGGVEFKAGDMVTINGTTGAVIKGAPALVPPHLDDPNLVTVMSWADELRRLKVRTNADTPHDARQAREFGAQGIGLCRTEHMFFGEDRIMKMREMILADNEAARRKALARILPMQQEDFDGIFRAMEGLPVTIRLLDPPLHEFLPHEEKDVMALAAQMGVDLETLQRKVDSLHEQNPMLGHRGCRLSLTFPEICEMQVAAIIGAACAVKKDGVDVRP
;
A
#
# COMPACT_ATOMS: atom_id res chain seq x y z
N MET A 1 22.09 -29.62 9.55
CA MET A 1 23.02 -28.51 9.26
C MET A 1 23.70 -28.11 10.56
N SER A 2 25.01 -27.87 10.53
CA SER A 2 25.86 -27.54 11.70
C SER A 2 26.02 -26.01 11.81
N GLY A 3 24.92 -25.29 12.06
CA GLY A 3 24.90 -23.83 12.18
C GLY A 3 24.34 -23.40 13.54
N LYS A 4 24.78 -22.24 14.04
CA LYS A 4 24.26 -21.60 15.25
C LYS A 4 22.80 -21.15 15.03
N ARG A 5 21.91 -21.42 15.98
CA ARG A 5 20.44 -21.25 15.84
C ARG A 5 19.88 -20.11 16.68
N VAL A 6 20.58 -19.77 17.76
CA VAL A 6 20.19 -18.72 18.69
C VAL A 6 21.26 -17.63 18.69
N TYR A 7 20.85 -16.39 18.43
CA TYR A 7 21.73 -15.22 18.40
C TYR A 7 21.35 -14.25 19.51
N PHE A 8 22.24 -14.09 20.47
CA PHE A 8 22.04 -13.21 21.62
C PHE A 8 22.21 -11.72 21.26
N PHE A 9 21.47 -10.85 21.95
CA PHE A 9 21.68 -9.41 22.00
C PHE A 9 21.38 -8.86 23.40
N GLY A 10 22.25 -8.01 23.94
CA GLY A 10 22.05 -7.33 25.23
C GLY A 10 23.35 -6.71 25.77
N ASP A 11 23.23 -5.75 26.68
CA ASP A 11 24.36 -5.10 27.37
C ASP A 11 25.47 -4.60 26.43
N GLY A 12 25.08 -3.98 25.32
CA GLY A 12 26.02 -3.45 24.31
C GLY A 12 26.71 -4.52 23.45
N GLN A 13 26.35 -5.80 23.58
CA GLN A 13 26.89 -6.90 22.79
C GLN A 13 25.80 -7.64 22.02
N ALA A 14 26.02 -7.86 20.72
CA ALA A 14 25.15 -8.70 19.91
C ALA A 14 25.96 -9.67 19.04
N GLU A 15 25.38 -10.84 18.82
CA GLU A 15 25.96 -11.89 17.96
C GLU A 15 25.46 -11.78 16.52
N GLY A 16 24.35 -11.05 16.32
CA GLY A 16 23.78 -10.72 15.01
C GLY A 16 24.20 -9.34 14.51
N ARG A 17 23.79 -9.00 13.29
CA ARG A 17 24.04 -7.70 12.63
C ARG A 17 22.91 -7.34 11.67
N ALA A 18 22.81 -6.09 11.24
CA ALA A 18 21.79 -5.63 10.30
C ALA A 18 21.76 -6.41 8.96
N ASP A 19 22.91 -6.85 8.46
CA ASP A 19 23.04 -7.60 7.19
C ASP A 19 22.53 -9.05 7.28
N MET A 20 22.34 -9.58 8.49
CA MET A 20 21.82 -10.94 8.74
C MET A 20 20.29 -11.02 8.69
N ARG A 21 19.63 -10.03 8.07
CA ARG A 21 18.17 -9.92 7.93
C ARG A 21 17.51 -11.18 7.37
N ASN A 22 18.19 -11.92 6.50
CA ASN A 22 17.66 -13.17 5.94
C ASN A 22 17.58 -14.30 6.97
N LEU A 23 18.47 -14.30 7.98
CA LEU A 23 18.57 -15.34 8.99
C LEU A 23 17.82 -14.96 10.28
N LEU A 24 17.90 -13.70 10.69
CA LEU A 24 17.34 -13.18 11.95
C LEU A 24 16.00 -12.46 11.76
N GLY A 25 15.53 -12.34 10.52
CA GLY A 25 14.45 -11.44 10.17
C GLY A 25 14.81 -9.96 10.31
N GLY A 26 13.90 -9.07 9.89
CA GLY A 26 14.11 -7.62 10.02
C GLY A 26 14.20 -7.17 11.48
N LYS A 27 13.33 -7.70 12.35
CA LYS A 27 13.29 -7.31 13.77
C LYS A 27 14.54 -7.76 14.53
N GLY A 28 14.94 -9.03 14.40
CA GLY A 28 16.11 -9.56 15.10
C GLY A 28 17.42 -8.91 14.65
N ALA A 29 17.56 -8.66 13.33
CA ALA A 29 18.70 -7.94 12.79
C ALA A 29 18.80 -6.50 13.35
N ASN A 30 17.67 -5.78 13.44
CA ASN A 30 17.65 -4.43 13.99
C ASN A 30 17.86 -4.38 15.51
N LEU A 31 17.36 -5.37 16.26
CA LEU A 31 17.65 -5.49 17.70
C LEU A 31 19.15 -5.69 17.97
N ALA A 32 19.80 -6.54 17.17
CA ALA A 32 21.23 -6.77 17.26
C ALA A 32 22.04 -5.53 16.87
N GLU A 33 21.63 -4.83 15.80
CA GLU A 33 22.28 -3.59 15.36
C GLU A 33 22.16 -2.48 16.41
N MET A 34 20.95 -2.21 16.91
CA MET A 34 20.72 -1.22 17.97
C MET A 34 21.57 -1.51 19.21
N THR A 35 21.61 -2.78 19.63
CA THR A 35 22.44 -3.20 20.77
C THR A 35 23.92 -2.91 20.51
N SER A 36 24.43 -3.23 19.32
CA SER A 36 25.83 -3.00 18.93
C SER A 36 26.16 -1.51 18.82
N LEU A 37 25.16 -0.67 18.53
CA LEU A 37 25.28 0.78 18.57
C LEU A 37 25.29 1.32 20.02
N GLY A 38 25.09 0.50 21.05
CA GLY A 38 25.00 0.95 22.44
C GLY A 38 23.69 1.69 22.75
N ILE A 39 22.63 1.41 21.98
CA ILE A 39 21.28 1.86 22.29
C ILE A 39 20.71 0.92 23.37
N PRO A 40 19.97 1.43 24.39
CA PRO A 40 19.46 0.61 25.49
C PRO A 40 18.32 -0.29 25.01
N VAL A 41 18.66 -1.48 24.52
CA VAL A 41 17.72 -2.51 24.11
C VAL A 41 17.57 -3.54 25.24
N PRO A 42 16.35 -3.94 25.64
CA PRO A 42 16.18 -5.02 26.60
C PRO A 42 16.84 -6.31 26.10
N PRO A 43 17.64 -7.00 26.92
CA PRO A 43 18.40 -8.17 26.51
C PRO A 43 17.48 -9.32 26.07
N GLY A 44 17.96 -10.12 25.13
CA GLY A 44 17.21 -11.20 24.53
C GLY A 44 18.02 -12.01 23.54
N PHE A 45 17.32 -12.77 22.72
CA PHE A 45 17.91 -13.56 21.65
C PHE A 45 16.93 -13.80 20.50
N THR A 46 17.48 -14.03 19.31
CA THR A 46 16.73 -14.36 18.10
C THR A 46 16.99 -15.81 17.69
N ILE A 47 15.92 -16.57 17.48
CA ILE A 47 15.93 -17.89 16.88
C ILE A 47 15.77 -17.73 15.37
N THR A 48 16.64 -18.37 14.59
CA THR A 48 16.74 -18.14 13.14
C THR A 48 15.50 -18.56 12.35
N THR A 49 15.35 -18.01 11.14
CA THR A 49 14.33 -18.43 10.17
C THR A 49 14.49 -19.89 9.73
N GLU A 50 15.71 -20.43 9.77
CA GLU A 50 15.99 -21.83 9.40
C GLU A 50 15.31 -22.81 10.36
N GLU A 51 15.26 -22.49 11.65
CA GLU A 51 14.54 -23.30 12.64
C GLU A 51 13.02 -23.26 12.41
N CYS A 52 12.48 -22.16 11.85
CA CYS A 52 11.08 -22.14 11.42
C CYS A 52 10.84 -23.15 10.30
N ILE A 53 11.73 -23.24 9.33
CA ILE A 53 11.62 -24.19 8.20
C ILE A 53 11.71 -25.63 8.73
N ALA A 54 12.72 -25.92 9.56
CA ALA A 54 12.88 -27.22 10.20
C ALA A 54 11.65 -27.61 11.06
N TYR A 55 11.04 -26.62 11.73
CA TYR A 55 9.80 -26.83 12.48
C TYR A 55 8.61 -27.14 11.56
N GLN A 56 8.51 -26.55 10.37
CA GLN A 56 7.43 -26.90 9.44
C GLN A 56 7.51 -28.35 8.95
N GLU A 57 8.72 -28.90 8.85
CA GLU A 57 8.93 -30.28 8.42
C GLU A 57 8.68 -31.30 9.54
N THR A 58 9.03 -30.96 10.77
CA THR A 58 9.04 -31.89 11.91
C THR A 58 7.92 -31.67 12.93
N HIS A 59 7.32 -30.48 12.95
CA HIS A 59 6.39 -29.99 13.97
C HIS A 59 6.90 -30.11 15.42
N ALA A 60 8.22 -30.16 15.60
CA ALA A 60 8.88 -30.32 16.89
C ALA A 60 10.09 -29.40 17.02
N LEU A 61 10.33 -28.91 18.24
CA LEU A 61 11.55 -28.17 18.56
C LEU A 61 12.68 -29.15 18.87
N GLY A 62 13.78 -29.06 18.13
CA GLY A 62 14.95 -29.92 18.32
C GLY A 62 15.64 -29.71 19.67
N ASP A 63 16.28 -30.76 20.20
CA ASP A 63 16.91 -30.69 21.52
C ASP A 63 18.14 -29.77 21.54
N GLU A 64 18.85 -29.64 20.42
CA GLU A 64 19.96 -28.70 20.30
C GLU A 64 19.47 -27.25 20.36
N LEU A 65 18.35 -26.91 19.71
CA LEU A 65 17.71 -25.59 19.83
C LEU A 65 17.34 -25.30 21.28
N LYS A 66 16.73 -26.26 21.99
CA LYS A 66 16.36 -26.09 23.41
C LYS A 66 17.59 -25.84 24.29
N ALA A 67 18.72 -26.49 23.99
CA ALA A 67 19.97 -26.28 24.71
C ALA A 67 20.52 -24.87 24.50
N GLU A 68 20.58 -24.39 23.25
CA GLU A 68 21.02 -23.03 22.90
C GLU A 68 20.10 -21.96 23.52
N VAL A 69 18.78 -22.17 23.52
CA VAL A 69 17.82 -21.25 24.16
C VAL A 69 18.05 -21.18 25.67
N LYS A 70 18.33 -22.31 26.34
CA LYS A 70 18.64 -22.33 27.78
C LYS A 70 19.95 -21.61 28.09
N GLU A 71 20.95 -21.69 27.21
CA GLU A 71 22.21 -20.95 27.36
C GLU A 71 22.00 -19.45 27.20
N ALA A 72 21.26 -19.04 26.16
CA ALA A 72 20.92 -17.64 25.94
C ALA A 72 20.09 -17.06 27.10
N MET A 73 19.13 -17.83 27.63
CA MET A 73 18.32 -17.46 28.79
C MET A 73 19.19 -17.10 30.01
N LYS A 74 20.19 -17.93 30.35
CA LYS A 74 21.12 -17.66 31.46
C LYS A 74 21.88 -16.34 31.31
N ARG A 75 22.23 -15.98 30.06
CA ARG A 75 22.89 -14.69 29.78
C ARG A 75 21.95 -13.52 30.03
N VAL A 76 20.68 -13.64 29.64
CA VAL A 76 19.66 -12.62 29.92
C VAL A 76 19.43 -12.49 31.44
N GLU A 77 19.28 -13.62 32.15
CA GLU A 77 19.13 -13.65 33.61
C GLU A 77 20.29 -12.94 34.32
N ALA A 78 21.53 -13.19 33.89
CA ALA A 78 22.72 -12.55 34.45
C ALA A 78 22.77 -11.03 34.22
N ILE A 79 22.29 -10.53 33.08
CA ILE A 79 22.25 -9.10 32.76
C ILE A 79 21.12 -8.39 33.50
N MET A 80 19.97 -9.06 33.62
CA MET A 80 18.78 -8.49 34.27
C MET A 80 18.79 -8.65 35.79
N ASP A 81 19.71 -9.47 36.34
CA ASP A 81 19.79 -9.83 37.76
C ASP A 81 18.46 -10.39 38.31
N LYS A 82 17.80 -11.23 37.50
CA LYS A 82 16.47 -11.82 37.77
C LYS A 82 16.39 -13.25 37.22
N GLY A 83 15.47 -14.07 37.74
CA GLY A 83 15.27 -15.46 37.30
C GLY A 83 13.97 -15.68 36.52
N PHE A 84 14.00 -16.39 35.38
CA PHE A 84 12.83 -16.61 34.50
C PHE A 84 11.65 -17.32 35.17
N ALA A 85 11.93 -18.17 36.16
CA ALA A 85 10.93 -18.92 36.92
C ALA A 85 11.00 -18.64 38.42
N ASP A 86 11.59 -17.50 38.82
CA ASP A 86 11.74 -17.15 40.24
C ASP A 86 10.42 -16.56 40.79
N PRO A 87 9.79 -17.19 41.81
CA PRO A 87 8.58 -16.66 42.42
C PRO A 87 8.80 -15.40 43.26
N ALA A 88 10.05 -15.03 43.58
CA ALA A 88 10.37 -13.85 44.37
C ALA A 88 10.56 -12.60 43.49
N ASP A 89 11.39 -12.68 42.44
CA ASP A 89 11.60 -11.61 41.46
C ASP A 89 11.65 -12.18 40.03
N PRO A 90 10.48 -12.36 39.38
CA PRO A 90 10.40 -13.04 38.10
C PRO A 90 10.95 -12.18 36.96
N LEU A 91 11.79 -12.79 36.12
CA LEU A 91 12.11 -12.28 34.80
C LEU A 91 11.04 -12.75 33.82
N LEU A 92 10.38 -11.82 33.14
CA LEU A 92 9.33 -12.12 32.17
C LEU A 92 9.84 -11.87 30.75
N PHE A 93 9.25 -12.55 29.77
CA PHE A 93 9.65 -12.44 28.36
C PHE A 93 8.48 -12.10 27.43
N SER A 94 8.83 -11.42 26.34
CA SER A 94 8.00 -11.37 25.14
C SER A 94 8.57 -12.33 24.09
N VAL A 95 7.68 -12.98 23.34
CA VAL A 95 8.01 -13.81 22.18
C VAL A 95 7.33 -13.18 20.97
N ARG A 96 8.15 -12.63 20.07
CA ARG A 96 7.72 -11.81 18.93
C ARG A 96 8.23 -12.41 17.63
N SER A 97 7.33 -12.54 16.66
CA SER A 97 7.69 -12.91 15.29
C SER A 97 8.54 -11.84 14.59
N GLY A 98 9.36 -12.27 13.63
CA GLY A 98 10.19 -11.37 12.82
C GLY A 98 10.60 -12.02 11.50
N ALA A 99 9.84 -11.78 10.44
CA ALA A 99 10.20 -12.26 9.10
C ALA A 99 11.22 -11.33 8.42
N ARG A 100 11.77 -11.78 7.29
CA ARG A 100 12.72 -10.98 6.47
C ARG A 100 12.10 -9.67 6.01
N VAL A 101 10.83 -9.71 5.64
CA VAL A 101 10.02 -8.56 5.27
C VAL A 101 8.97 -8.31 6.34
N SER A 102 8.60 -7.04 6.54
CA SER A 102 7.60 -6.68 7.53
C SER A 102 6.23 -7.21 7.11
N MET A 103 5.55 -7.93 7.99
CA MET A 103 4.18 -8.43 7.79
C MET A 103 3.29 -7.93 8.95
N PRO A 104 2.91 -6.64 8.98
CA PRO A 104 2.20 -6.04 10.10
C PRO A 104 0.85 -6.72 10.35
N GLY A 105 0.54 -7.04 11.62
CA GLY A 105 -0.73 -7.65 12.01
C GLY A 105 -0.95 -9.10 11.55
N MET A 106 0.02 -9.72 10.88
CA MET A 106 -0.16 -11.07 10.30
C MET A 106 0.31 -12.19 11.22
N MET A 107 1.30 -11.90 12.07
CA MET A 107 1.98 -12.89 12.89
C MET A 107 1.80 -12.57 14.37
N ASP A 108 1.72 -13.62 15.17
CA ASP A 108 1.36 -13.49 16.56
C ASP A 108 2.54 -13.01 17.44
N THR A 109 2.20 -12.47 18.60
CA THR A 109 3.11 -12.06 19.66
C THR A 109 2.51 -12.50 20.99
N VAL A 110 3.36 -12.92 21.92
CA VAL A 110 2.94 -13.25 23.29
C VAL A 110 3.78 -12.42 24.25
N LEU A 111 3.14 -11.70 25.16
CA LEU A 111 3.79 -10.89 26.19
C LEU A 111 3.67 -11.57 27.57
N ASN A 112 4.46 -11.09 28.54
CA ASN A 112 4.39 -11.50 29.94
C ASN A 112 4.62 -13.00 30.22
N LEU A 113 5.30 -13.72 29.31
CA LEU A 113 5.63 -15.15 29.49
C LEU A 113 6.49 -15.34 30.74
N GLY A 114 6.13 -16.33 31.55
CA GLY A 114 6.70 -16.60 32.87
C GLY A 114 5.75 -16.32 34.04
N LEU A 115 4.61 -15.66 33.80
CA LEU A 115 3.60 -15.46 34.83
C LEU A 115 2.81 -16.75 35.16
N ASN A 116 2.72 -17.02 36.44
CA ASN A 116 1.90 -18.06 37.05
C ASN A 116 1.38 -17.61 38.42
N ASP A 117 0.68 -18.50 39.14
CA ASP A 117 0.08 -18.21 40.45
C ASP A 117 1.10 -17.81 41.54
N ASP A 118 2.39 -18.11 41.36
CA ASP A 118 3.45 -17.77 42.30
C ASP A 118 4.26 -16.56 41.83
N THR A 119 4.68 -16.54 40.57
CA THR A 119 5.46 -15.42 40.01
C THR A 119 4.66 -14.12 39.95
N VAL A 120 3.32 -14.17 39.78
CA VAL A 120 2.48 -12.96 39.87
C VAL A 120 2.57 -12.27 41.24
N LYS A 121 2.75 -13.05 42.32
CA LYS A 121 2.90 -12.50 43.67
C LYS A 121 4.29 -11.87 43.86
N GLY A 122 5.32 -12.47 43.27
CA GLY A 122 6.67 -11.89 43.19
C GLY A 122 6.65 -10.55 42.46
N LEU A 123 6.04 -10.53 41.27
CA LEU A 123 5.87 -9.30 40.48
C LEU A 123 5.12 -8.22 41.27
N ALA A 124 4.05 -8.59 42.00
CA ALA A 124 3.29 -7.65 42.83
C ALA A 124 4.14 -7.03 43.94
N ARG A 125 5.03 -7.81 44.55
CA ARG A 125 5.95 -7.34 45.59
C ARG A 125 7.02 -6.41 45.02
N VAL A 126 7.64 -6.79 43.92
CA VAL A 126 8.76 -6.03 43.31
C VAL A 126 8.27 -4.74 42.68
N SER A 127 7.12 -4.76 42.02
CA SER A 127 6.52 -3.57 41.42
C SER A 127 5.84 -2.65 42.43
N GLY A 128 5.53 -3.13 43.63
CA GLY A 128 4.68 -2.41 44.59
C GLY A 128 3.24 -2.20 44.10
N ASN A 129 2.84 -2.87 43.02
CA ASN A 129 1.58 -2.66 42.33
C ASN A 129 0.91 -4.01 42.02
N GLU A 130 0.06 -4.44 42.94
CA GLU A 130 -0.65 -5.72 42.85
C GLU A 130 -1.62 -5.74 41.66
N ARG A 131 -2.33 -4.64 41.41
CA ARG A 131 -3.24 -4.50 40.26
C ARG A 131 -2.50 -4.70 38.94
N PHE A 132 -1.37 -4.02 38.75
CA PHE A 132 -0.51 -4.18 37.55
C PHE A 132 -0.11 -5.65 37.32
N SER A 133 0.24 -6.35 38.39
CA SER A 133 0.75 -7.73 38.28
C SER A 133 -0.35 -8.70 37.83
N TYR A 134 -1.55 -8.57 38.42
CA TYR A 134 -2.71 -9.35 37.99
C TYR A 134 -3.25 -8.91 36.62
N ASP A 135 -3.09 -7.65 36.24
CA ASP A 135 -3.39 -7.17 34.90
C ASP A 135 -2.50 -7.84 33.85
N CYS A 136 -1.18 -7.87 34.09
CA CYS A 136 -0.24 -8.59 33.23
C CYS A 136 -0.58 -10.08 33.16
N TYR A 137 -1.03 -10.66 34.28
CA TYR A 137 -1.35 -12.08 34.29
C TYR A 137 -2.64 -12.41 33.52
N ARG A 138 -3.72 -11.61 33.65
CA ARG A 138 -4.91 -11.82 32.81
C ARG A 138 -4.59 -11.71 31.32
N ARG A 139 -3.74 -10.75 30.94
CA ARG A 139 -3.31 -10.51 29.56
C ARG A 139 -2.52 -11.70 29.03
N LEU A 140 -1.60 -12.26 29.83
CA LEU A 140 -0.90 -13.50 29.45
C LEU A 140 -1.93 -14.63 29.19
N VAL A 141 -2.87 -14.86 30.11
CA VAL A 141 -3.82 -15.98 29.96
C VAL A 141 -4.70 -15.81 28.72
N GLN A 142 -5.16 -14.60 28.45
CA GLN A 142 -5.91 -14.25 27.25
C GLN A 142 -5.09 -14.46 25.98
N MET A 143 -3.94 -13.77 25.86
CA MET A 143 -3.09 -13.81 24.67
C MET A 143 -2.58 -15.22 24.38
N TYR A 144 -2.08 -15.92 25.40
CA TYR A 144 -1.58 -17.28 25.25
C TYR A 144 -2.71 -18.27 24.93
N GLY A 145 -3.88 -18.08 25.53
CA GLY A 145 -5.07 -18.85 25.23
C GLY A 145 -5.47 -18.73 23.75
N ASP A 146 -5.48 -17.52 23.21
CA ASP A 146 -5.79 -17.25 21.81
C ASP A 146 -4.68 -17.73 20.86
N VAL A 147 -3.49 -17.16 20.99
CA VAL A 147 -2.37 -17.36 20.06
C VAL A 147 -1.80 -18.79 20.12
N VAL A 148 -1.56 -19.31 21.32
CA VAL A 148 -0.81 -20.58 21.50
C VAL A 148 -1.76 -21.77 21.59
N MET A 149 -2.88 -21.60 22.28
CA MET A 149 -3.84 -22.67 22.54
C MET A 149 -5.03 -22.69 21.56
N GLY A 150 -5.17 -21.67 20.70
CA GLY A 150 -6.17 -21.64 19.62
C GLY A 150 -7.60 -21.38 20.09
N VAL A 151 -7.77 -20.68 21.21
CA VAL A 151 -9.08 -20.29 21.73
C VAL A 151 -9.52 -18.99 21.06
N PRO A 152 -10.67 -18.92 20.35
CA PRO A 152 -11.08 -17.69 19.69
C PRO A 152 -11.12 -16.48 20.63
N GLY A 153 -10.37 -15.41 20.29
CA GLY A 153 -10.26 -14.17 21.07
C GLY A 153 -11.61 -13.59 21.55
N GLU A 154 -12.65 -13.66 20.72
CA GLU A 154 -14.02 -13.20 21.04
C GLU A 154 -14.57 -13.77 22.35
N LYS A 155 -14.20 -15.01 22.71
CA LYS A 155 -14.65 -15.63 23.96
C LYS A 155 -14.10 -14.90 25.19
N PHE A 156 -12.87 -14.41 25.12
CA PHE A 156 -12.27 -13.64 26.20
C PHE A 156 -12.90 -12.25 26.26
N GLU A 157 -13.06 -11.57 25.13
CA GLU A 157 -13.70 -10.24 25.06
C GLU A 157 -15.13 -10.24 25.63
N HIS A 158 -15.96 -11.22 25.24
CA HIS A 158 -17.30 -11.36 25.81
C HIS A 158 -17.27 -11.55 27.34
N SER A 159 -16.26 -12.25 27.86
CA SER A 159 -16.09 -12.42 29.31
C SER A 159 -15.62 -11.13 29.99
N ILE A 160 -14.76 -10.33 29.36
CA ILE A 160 -14.33 -9.02 29.87
C ILE A 160 -15.54 -8.10 29.95
N ASP A 161 -16.32 -7.99 28.88
CA ASP A 161 -17.51 -7.14 28.82
C ASP A 161 -18.58 -7.56 29.83
N ALA A 162 -18.78 -8.88 30.03
CA ALA A 162 -19.69 -9.38 31.05
C ALA A 162 -19.26 -8.97 32.47
N ILE A 163 -17.95 -9.08 32.78
CA ILE A 163 -17.42 -8.68 34.10
C ILE A 163 -17.55 -7.16 34.26
N LYS A 164 -17.16 -6.35 33.28
CA LYS A 164 -17.31 -4.88 33.31
C LYS A 164 -18.76 -4.46 33.52
N ALA A 165 -19.69 -5.04 32.76
CA ALA A 165 -21.12 -4.79 32.87
C ALA A 165 -21.66 -5.14 34.27
N SER A 166 -21.21 -6.26 34.86
CA SER A 166 -21.61 -6.67 36.21
C SER A 166 -21.10 -5.73 37.32
N ARG A 167 -20.00 -5.01 37.06
CA ARG A 167 -19.37 -4.06 37.98
C ARG A 167 -19.75 -2.61 37.72
N GLY A 168 -20.47 -2.34 36.63
CA GLY A 168 -20.88 -0.99 36.23
C GLY A 168 -19.72 -0.09 35.80
N VAL A 169 -18.60 -0.67 35.37
CA VAL A 169 -17.41 0.04 34.88
C VAL A 169 -17.38 0.05 33.36
N LYS A 170 -16.71 1.03 32.76
CA LYS A 170 -16.58 1.15 31.30
C LYS A 170 -15.18 0.79 30.83
N LEU A 171 -14.17 1.10 31.62
CA LEU A 171 -12.77 0.92 31.25
C LEU A 171 -12.14 -0.22 32.05
N ASP A 172 -11.26 -0.98 31.41
CA ASP A 172 -10.49 -2.06 32.04
C ASP A 172 -9.69 -1.57 33.25
N ASN A 173 -9.28 -0.30 33.23
CA ASN A 173 -8.46 0.26 34.31
C ASN A 173 -9.24 0.53 35.62
N GLU A 174 -10.56 0.48 35.57
CA GLU A 174 -11.45 0.64 36.72
C GLU A 174 -11.67 -0.68 37.48
N LEU A 175 -11.22 -1.82 36.94
CA LEU A 175 -11.34 -3.13 37.56
C LEU A 175 -10.39 -3.28 38.76
N SER A 176 -10.92 -3.85 39.85
CA SER A 176 -10.15 -4.11 41.06
C SER A 176 -9.27 -5.36 40.93
N VAL A 177 -8.32 -5.54 41.85
CA VAL A 177 -7.48 -6.76 41.92
C VAL A 177 -8.34 -8.03 41.99
N ALA A 178 -9.43 -7.99 42.77
CA ALA A 178 -10.33 -9.14 42.93
C ALA A 178 -11.04 -9.47 41.61
N ASP A 179 -11.44 -8.46 40.83
CA ASP A 179 -12.07 -8.66 39.52
C ASP A 179 -11.08 -9.26 38.51
N LEU A 180 -9.82 -8.83 38.54
CA LEU A 180 -8.76 -9.39 37.69
C LEU A 180 -8.47 -10.85 38.04
N GLN A 181 -8.47 -11.22 39.32
CA GLN A 181 -8.34 -12.61 39.77
C GLN A 181 -9.52 -13.47 39.32
N GLU A 182 -10.75 -12.98 39.43
CA GLU A 182 -11.96 -13.63 38.91
C GLU A 182 -11.88 -13.84 37.39
N MET A 183 -11.39 -12.82 36.68
CA MET A 183 -11.20 -12.87 35.22
C MET A 183 -10.18 -13.93 34.82
N ILE A 184 -9.03 -14.01 35.50
CA ILE A 184 -8.02 -15.07 35.27
C ILE A 184 -8.63 -16.46 35.44
N ALA A 185 -9.38 -16.68 36.52
CA ALA A 185 -10.04 -17.96 36.77
C ALA A 185 -11.04 -18.31 35.65
N THR A 186 -11.82 -17.32 35.21
CA THR A 186 -12.77 -17.46 34.11
C THR A 186 -12.07 -17.77 32.79
N PHE A 187 -10.98 -17.08 32.48
CA PHE A 187 -10.21 -17.32 31.25
C PHE A 187 -9.58 -18.70 31.22
N ARG A 188 -9.02 -19.17 32.33
CA ARG A 188 -8.50 -20.56 32.41
C ARG A 188 -9.60 -21.59 32.19
N LYS A 189 -10.81 -21.32 32.69
CA LYS A 189 -11.97 -22.17 32.43
C LYS A 189 -12.35 -22.16 30.95
N ILE A 190 -12.37 -21.00 30.30
CA ILE A 190 -12.61 -20.88 28.85
C ILE A 190 -11.57 -21.70 28.07
N VAL A 191 -10.29 -21.62 28.45
CA VAL A 191 -9.21 -22.40 27.87
C VAL A 191 -9.45 -23.90 28.04
N GLN A 192 -9.75 -24.35 29.26
CA GLN A 192 -10.02 -25.76 29.58
C GLN A 192 -11.24 -26.30 28.83
N ASP A 193 -12.34 -25.55 28.81
CA ASP A 193 -13.61 -25.94 28.19
C ASP A 193 -13.50 -25.97 26.66
N THR A 194 -12.67 -25.10 26.07
CA THR A 194 -12.50 -25.02 24.60
C THR A 194 -11.46 -26.01 24.07
N THR A 195 -10.33 -26.17 24.78
CA THR A 195 -9.17 -26.94 24.27
C THR A 195 -9.06 -28.33 24.89
N GLY A 196 -9.77 -28.59 25.99
CA GLY A 196 -9.63 -29.79 26.80
C GLY A 196 -8.34 -29.84 27.63
N LYS A 197 -7.50 -28.80 27.58
CA LYS A 197 -6.21 -28.72 28.28
C LYS A 197 -6.20 -27.57 29.27
N ALA A 198 -5.51 -27.77 30.40
CA ALA A 198 -5.30 -26.73 31.37
C ALA A 198 -4.31 -25.68 30.85
N PHE A 199 -4.44 -24.45 31.34
CA PHE A 199 -3.45 -23.40 31.08
C PHE A 199 -2.08 -23.79 31.68
N PRO A 200 -0.97 -23.70 30.92
CA PRO A 200 0.34 -24.12 31.41
C PRO A 200 0.87 -23.16 32.49
N THR A 201 1.22 -23.70 33.66
CA THR A 201 1.77 -22.92 34.78
C THR A 201 3.30 -22.97 34.87
N ASP A 202 3.95 -23.90 34.16
CA ASP A 202 5.40 -23.95 34.02
C ASP A 202 5.88 -22.88 33.02
N PRO A 203 6.73 -21.91 33.44
CA PRO A 203 7.32 -20.91 32.55
C PRO A 203 8.04 -21.51 31.34
N TRP A 204 8.68 -22.67 31.48
CA TRP A 204 9.36 -23.31 30.35
C TRP A 204 8.38 -23.88 29.33
N GLU A 205 7.31 -24.54 29.77
CA GLU A 205 6.23 -24.97 28.89
C GLU A 205 5.61 -23.79 28.13
N GLN A 206 5.37 -22.67 28.83
CA GLN A 206 4.90 -21.42 28.22
C GLN A 206 5.86 -20.92 27.13
N LEU A 207 7.16 -20.86 27.41
CA LEU A 207 8.16 -20.40 26.43
C LEU A 207 8.19 -21.29 25.18
N TRP A 208 8.21 -22.61 25.33
CA TRP A 208 8.22 -23.53 24.20
C TRP A 208 6.92 -23.46 23.38
N GLY A 209 5.79 -23.27 24.05
CA GLY A 209 4.51 -23.03 23.41
C GLY A 209 4.51 -21.74 22.60
N GLY A 210 5.01 -20.64 23.16
CA GLY A 210 5.14 -19.35 22.48
C GLY A 210 6.03 -19.43 21.23
N ILE A 211 7.22 -20.03 21.34
CA ILE A 211 8.13 -20.24 20.19
C ILE A 211 7.45 -21.07 19.10
N SER A 212 6.81 -22.17 19.48
CA SER A 212 6.10 -23.04 18.54
C SER A 212 4.93 -22.32 17.86
N ALA A 213 4.20 -21.47 18.59
CA ALA A 213 3.09 -20.71 18.05
C ALA A 213 3.53 -19.72 16.97
N VAL A 214 4.66 -19.02 17.18
CA VAL A 214 5.23 -18.13 16.15
C VAL A 214 5.63 -18.89 14.89
N PHE A 215 6.26 -20.08 15.03
CA PHE A 215 6.55 -20.89 13.85
C PHE A 215 5.27 -21.36 13.14
N LYS A 216 4.24 -21.78 13.89
CA LYS A 216 2.93 -22.14 13.31
C LYS A 216 2.26 -20.95 12.61
N SER A 217 2.41 -19.73 13.15
CA SER A 217 1.82 -18.51 12.57
C SER A 217 2.38 -18.17 11.20
N TRP A 218 3.47 -18.79 10.75
CA TRP A 218 3.93 -18.65 9.38
C TRP A 218 2.98 -19.31 8.36
N ASN A 219 2.28 -20.38 8.73
CA ASN A 219 1.44 -21.16 7.82
C ASN A 219 -0.07 -21.04 8.12
N VAL A 220 -0.49 -20.01 8.85
CA VAL A 220 -1.92 -19.68 8.97
C VAL A 220 -2.46 -19.06 7.68
N GLU A 221 -3.75 -19.23 7.43
CA GLU A 221 -4.41 -18.80 6.19
C GLU A 221 -4.18 -17.33 5.87
N ARG A 222 -4.36 -16.43 6.86
CA ARG A 222 -4.10 -14.99 6.70
C ARG A 222 -2.66 -14.68 6.26
N ALA A 223 -1.67 -15.41 6.77
CA ALA A 223 -0.26 -15.18 6.45
C ALA A 223 0.09 -15.73 5.05
N ILE A 224 -0.47 -16.88 4.67
CA ILE A 224 -0.34 -17.44 3.31
C ILE A 224 -0.92 -16.46 2.29
N GLU A 225 -2.13 -15.95 2.55
CA GLU A 225 -2.79 -15.02 1.64
C GLU A 225 -2.04 -13.69 1.52
N TYR A 226 -1.60 -13.13 2.65
CA TYR A 226 -0.73 -11.94 2.65
C TYR A 226 0.52 -12.15 1.80
N ARG A 227 1.19 -13.30 1.94
CA ARG A 227 2.37 -13.63 1.14
C ARG A 227 2.05 -13.78 -0.34
N ARG A 228 0.91 -14.38 -0.69
CA ARG A 228 0.46 -14.51 -2.08
C ARG A 228 0.24 -13.14 -2.74
N ILE A 229 -0.46 -12.25 -2.05
CA ILE A 229 -0.74 -10.88 -2.52
C ILE A 229 0.56 -10.09 -2.70
N ASN A 230 1.46 -10.17 -1.72
CA ASN A 230 2.71 -9.41 -1.70
C ASN A 230 3.88 -10.14 -2.39
N ARG A 231 3.63 -11.28 -3.05
CA ARG A 231 4.64 -12.10 -3.75
C ARG A 231 5.84 -12.50 -2.87
N ILE A 232 5.59 -12.79 -1.60
CA ILE A 232 6.60 -13.21 -0.63
C ILE A 232 6.71 -14.74 -0.67
N PRO A 233 7.90 -15.30 -0.92
CA PRO A 233 8.10 -16.74 -0.92
C PRO A 233 7.81 -17.39 0.45
N GLY A 234 7.13 -18.54 0.43
CA GLY A 234 6.76 -19.27 1.65
C GLY A 234 7.92 -20.03 2.31
N ASP A 235 9.00 -20.28 1.57
CA ASP A 235 10.21 -20.97 2.02
C ASP A 235 11.16 -20.08 2.85
N TRP A 236 10.82 -18.79 3.05
CA TRP A 236 11.66 -17.88 3.84
C TRP A 236 11.59 -18.13 5.35
N GLY A 237 10.45 -18.63 5.86
CA GLY A 237 10.20 -18.76 7.28
C GLY A 237 10.14 -17.42 8.04
N THR A 238 9.99 -17.51 9.36
CA THR A 238 10.01 -16.36 10.28
C THR A 238 10.98 -16.62 11.44
N ALA A 239 11.67 -15.59 11.91
CA ALA A 239 12.49 -15.69 13.12
C ALA A 239 11.63 -15.46 14.37
N VAL A 240 12.12 -15.90 15.52
CA VAL A 240 11.48 -15.70 16.83
C VAL A 240 12.40 -14.86 17.70
N ASN A 241 11.92 -13.70 18.16
CA ASN A 241 12.66 -12.83 19.07
C ASN A 241 12.11 -13.05 20.47
N VAL A 242 12.95 -13.55 21.37
CA VAL A 242 12.65 -13.72 22.79
C VAL A 242 13.38 -12.63 23.55
N GLN A 243 12.63 -11.72 24.17
CA GLN A 243 13.18 -10.49 24.75
C GLN A 243 12.65 -10.26 26.15
N ALA A 244 13.51 -9.85 27.08
CA ALA A 244 13.13 -9.50 28.43
C ALA A 244 12.04 -8.41 28.42
N MET A 245 11.02 -8.59 29.25
CA MET A 245 9.94 -7.62 29.40
C MET A 245 10.46 -6.38 30.11
N VAL A 246 10.02 -5.24 29.58
CA VAL A 246 10.05 -3.95 30.26
C VAL A 246 8.62 -3.39 30.28
N PHE A 247 8.26 -2.69 31.34
CA PHE A 247 6.88 -2.34 31.65
C PHE A 247 6.67 -0.84 31.64
N GLY A 248 5.83 -0.35 30.71
CA GLY A 248 5.39 1.03 30.67
C GLY A 248 4.25 1.34 31.66
N ASN A 249 3.75 0.33 32.39
CA ASN A 249 2.55 0.36 33.24
C ASN A 249 2.84 0.10 34.73
N MET A 250 4.05 0.42 35.21
CA MET A 250 4.40 0.29 36.64
C MET A 250 3.97 1.50 37.48
N GLY A 251 3.57 2.61 36.86
CA GLY A 251 3.16 3.83 37.52
C GLY A 251 3.36 5.05 36.64
N ASP A 252 3.28 6.24 37.24
CA ASP A 252 3.31 7.52 36.50
C ASP A 252 4.72 7.91 36.00
N THR A 253 5.76 7.21 36.47
CA THR A 253 7.16 7.30 36.01
C THR A 253 7.47 6.32 34.87
N SER A 254 6.47 5.57 34.40
CA SER A 254 6.60 4.61 33.32
C SER A 254 5.67 4.98 32.16
N ALA A 255 6.10 4.69 30.94
CA ALA A 255 5.37 5.01 29.73
C ALA A 255 5.75 4.10 28.57
N THR A 256 4.97 4.12 27.50
CA THR A 256 5.30 3.45 26.24
C THR A 256 4.86 4.33 25.07
N GLY A 257 5.57 4.25 23.95
CA GLY A 257 5.25 5.08 22.80
C GLY A 257 5.81 4.57 21.49
N VAL A 258 5.32 5.18 20.42
CA VAL A 258 5.75 4.95 19.04
C VAL A 258 6.10 6.30 18.44
N ALA A 259 7.22 6.36 17.74
CA ALA A 259 7.76 7.61 17.21
C ALA A 259 8.39 7.42 15.83
N PHE A 260 8.38 8.48 15.04
CA PHE A 260 9.04 8.58 13.75
C PHE A 260 10.09 9.69 13.80
N THR A 261 11.29 9.45 13.27
CA THR A 261 12.37 10.47 13.32
C THR A 261 12.05 11.71 12.49
N ARG A 262 11.14 11.60 11.53
CA ARG A 262 10.53 12.70 10.76
C ARG A 262 9.05 12.39 10.57
N ASP A 263 8.25 13.39 10.21
CA ASP A 263 6.82 13.20 9.98
C ASP A 263 6.57 12.27 8.77
N PRO A 264 5.88 11.12 8.96
CA PRO A 264 5.65 10.15 7.89
C PRO A 264 4.62 10.63 6.84
N SER A 265 3.89 11.71 7.11
CA SER A 265 2.81 12.25 6.28
C SER A 265 3.26 13.41 5.40
N ASN A 266 4.01 14.36 5.95
CA ASN A 266 4.45 15.56 5.23
C ASN A 266 5.99 15.66 5.06
N GLY A 267 6.76 14.82 5.76
CA GLY A 267 8.22 14.78 5.67
C GLY A 267 8.97 15.81 6.50
N GLU A 268 8.29 16.62 7.30
CA GLU A 268 8.93 17.61 8.17
C GLU A 268 9.95 16.97 9.11
N HIS A 269 11.10 17.63 9.27
CA HIS A 269 12.18 17.19 10.13
C HIS A 269 11.91 17.44 11.64
N HIS A 270 10.71 17.10 12.11
CA HIS A 270 10.31 17.15 13.51
C HIS A 270 10.14 15.75 14.11
N PHE A 271 10.32 15.63 15.43
CA PHE A 271 10.15 14.35 16.10
C PHE A 271 8.64 14.07 16.23
N TYR A 272 8.12 13.17 15.41
CA TYR A 272 6.70 12.87 15.33
C TYR A 272 6.37 11.63 16.15
N GLY A 273 5.25 11.61 16.86
CA GLY A 273 4.78 10.39 17.52
C GLY A 273 3.98 10.63 18.78
N GLU A 274 3.59 9.51 19.40
CA GLU A 274 2.65 9.47 20.50
C GLU A 274 3.10 8.51 21.60
N PHE A 275 2.65 8.76 22.82
CA PHE A 275 2.94 7.95 23.98
C PHE A 275 1.78 7.90 24.96
N LEU A 276 1.83 6.94 25.89
CA LEU A 276 0.91 6.84 27.01
C LEU A 276 1.70 6.59 28.31
N ILE A 277 1.40 7.38 29.34
CA ILE A 277 1.87 7.15 30.72
C ILE A 277 1.08 6.00 31.34
N ASN A 278 1.78 5.15 32.08
CA ASN A 278 1.23 4.03 32.82
C ASN A 278 0.39 3.11 31.90
N ALA A 279 1.02 2.60 30.84
CA ALA A 279 0.38 1.85 29.75
C ALA A 279 1.32 0.80 29.15
N GLN A 280 0.76 -0.19 28.43
CA GLN A 280 1.51 -1.09 27.57
C GLN A 280 1.34 -0.72 26.08
N GLY A 281 2.24 -1.20 25.23
CA GLY A 281 2.21 -0.86 23.79
C GLY A 281 0.88 -1.19 23.10
N GLU A 282 0.18 -2.23 23.56
CA GLU A 282 -1.17 -2.56 23.10
C GLU A 282 -2.17 -1.43 23.31
N ASP A 283 -2.08 -0.71 24.44
CA ASP A 283 -3.02 0.36 24.77
C ASP A 283 -2.83 1.58 23.84
N VAL A 284 -1.61 1.80 23.33
CA VAL A 284 -1.30 2.84 22.33
C VAL A 284 -1.93 2.48 20.98
N VAL A 285 -1.86 1.21 20.58
CA VAL A 285 -2.39 0.73 19.30
C VAL A 285 -3.92 0.59 19.32
N ALA A 286 -4.49 0.18 20.46
CA ALA A 286 -5.93 -0.07 20.59
C ALA A 286 -6.78 1.22 20.60
N GLY A 287 -6.18 2.39 20.85
CA GLY A 287 -6.88 3.68 20.82
C GLY A 287 -7.95 3.85 21.90
N ILE A 288 -7.96 3.01 22.93
CA ILE A 288 -8.93 3.06 24.04
C ILE A 288 -8.68 4.30 24.92
N ARG A 289 -7.42 4.73 25.02
CA ARG A 289 -7.00 5.95 25.71
C ARG A 289 -6.46 6.94 24.69
N THR A 290 -6.80 8.21 24.84
CA THR A 290 -6.26 9.30 24.02
C THR A 290 -4.74 9.36 24.16
N PRO A 291 -3.96 9.10 23.10
CA PRO A 291 -2.51 9.19 23.13
C PRO A 291 -2.02 10.63 23.32
N GLN A 292 -0.89 10.78 24.01
CA GLN A 292 -0.24 12.07 24.28
C GLN A 292 0.87 12.33 23.27
N GLN A 293 1.17 13.59 22.96
CA GLN A 293 2.21 13.96 21.99
C GLN A 293 3.61 13.94 22.61
N LEU A 294 4.64 13.55 21.84
CA LEU A 294 6.01 13.47 22.36
C LEU A 294 6.58 14.83 22.80
N ASN A 295 6.22 15.91 22.13
CA ASN A 295 6.79 17.24 22.34
C ASN A 295 5.77 18.35 22.14
N VAL A 296 6.14 19.57 22.56
CA VAL A 296 5.25 20.74 22.50
C VAL A 296 4.83 21.07 21.06
N TYR A 297 5.74 20.97 20.10
CA TYR A 297 5.44 21.22 18.68
C TYR A 297 4.32 20.31 18.17
N GLY A 298 4.43 19.00 18.39
CA GLY A 298 3.42 18.03 17.96
C GLY A 298 2.04 18.33 18.56
N ARG A 299 2.01 18.73 19.85
CA ARG A 299 0.76 19.16 20.52
C ARG A 299 0.15 20.41 19.90
N GLU A 300 0.96 21.40 19.57
CA GLU A 300 0.49 22.66 18.97
C GLU A 300 -0.12 22.45 17.57
N MET A 301 0.45 21.52 16.79
CA MET A 301 0.02 21.17 15.44
C MET A 301 -1.29 20.36 15.39
N LEU A 302 -1.78 19.85 16.52
CA LEU A 302 -3.07 19.17 16.56
C LEU A 302 -4.23 20.12 16.16
N PRO A 303 -5.35 19.60 15.62
CA PRO A 303 -6.54 20.40 15.36
C PRO A 303 -7.13 21.04 16.62
N ALA A 304 -7.84 22.17 16.46
CA ALA A 304 -8.58 22.79 17.56
C ALA A 304 -9.69 21.84 18.07
N GLY A 305 -9.79 21.68 19.39
CA GLY A 305 -10.77 20.77 20.03
C GLY A 305 -10.29 19.33 20.19
N ASN A 306 -9.05 18.99 19.82
CA ASN A 306 -8.47 17.69 20.11
C ASN A 306 -8.13 17.58 21.62
N GLU A 307 -8.66 16.56 22.30
CA GLU A 307 -8.46 16.33 23.74
C GLU A 307 -6.99 16.19 24.15
N ALA A 308 -6.11 15.72 23.25
CA ALA A 308 -4.68 15.60 23.52
C ALA A 308 -3.97 16.96 23.67
N LYS A 309 -4.60 18.08 23.29
CA LYS A 309 -4.05 19.43 23.52
C LYS A 309 -3.98 19.82 25.00
N ASP A 310 -4.83 19.23 25.83
CA ASP A 310 -4.88 19.50 27.26
C ASP A 310 -4.00 18.55 28.08
N LEU A 311 -3.33 17.60 27.41
CA LEU A 311 -2.47 16.60 28.04
C LEU A 311 -0.99 17.04 28.03
N PRO A 312 -0.20 16.62 29.04
CA PRO A 312 1.23 16.88 29.05
C PRO A 312 1.93 16.10 27.94
N THR A 313 3.02 16.68 27.41
CA THR A 313 3.88 16.02 26.43
C THR A 313 4.93 15.15 27.12
N LEU A 314 5.60 14.25 26.40
CA LEU A 314 6.70 13.45 26.98
C LEU A 314 7.85 14.34 27.43
N GLU A 315 8.14 15.38 26.64
CA GLU A 315 9.11 16.44 26.95
C GLU A 315 8.84 17.12 28.31
N GLU A 316 7.58 17.34 28.67
CA GLU A 316 7.18 17.96 29.94
C GLU A 316 7.09 16.95 31.09
N ALA A 317 6.53 15.76 30.83
CA ALA A 317 6.26 14.75 31.85
C ALA A 317 7.51 13.97 32.27
N MET A 318 8.41 13.67 31.32
CA MET A 318 9.62 12.85 31.53
C MET A 318 10.82 13.42 30.75
N PRO A 319 11.32 14.62 31.11
CA PRO A 319 12.30 15.37 30.31
C PRO A 319 13.62 14.62 30.07
N GLU A 320 14.13 13.91 31.07
CA GLU A 320 15.39 13.15 30.93
C GLU A 320 15.24 11.98 29.94
N SER A 321 14.10 11.26 30.00
CA SER A 321 13.78 10.19 29.06
C SER A 321 13.57 10.73 27.65
N TYR A 322 12.88 11.86 27.50
CA TYR A 322 12.70 12.53 26.21
C TYR A 322 14.04 12.93 25.58
N LYS A 323 14.94 13.53 26.37
CA LYS A 323 16.28 13.91 25.91
C LYS A 323 17.11 12.70 25.48
N ALA A 324 17.05 11.60 26.22
CA ALA A 324 17.71 10.35 25.83
C ALA A 324 17.10 9.78 24.52
N LEU A 325 15.79 9.84 24.38
CA LEU A 325 15.09 9.40 23.17
C LEU A 325 15.45 10.26 21.95
N GLN A 326 15.60 11.58 22.12
CA GLN A 326 16.04 12.49 21.07
C GLN A 326 17.48 12.19 20.61
N ALA A 327 18.40 11.90 21.53
CA ALA A 327 19.75 11.48 21.16
C ALA A 327 19.77 10.14 20.39
N ILE A 328 18.87 9.21 20.74
CA ILE A 328 18.70 7.94 20.03
C ILE A 328 18.12 8.16 18.63
N ARG A 329 17.13 9.05 18.48
CA ARG A 329 16.54 9.45 17.20
C ARG A 329 17.63 9.87 16.21
N GLU A 330 18.48 10.82 16.59
CA GLU A 330 19.57 11.33 15.74
C GLU A 330 20.57 10.24 15.36
N LYS A 331 20.92 9.38 16.33
CA LYS A 331 21.86 8.27 16.12
C LYS A 331 21.32 7.22 15.16
N LEU A 332 20.05 6.85 15.31
CA LEU A 332 19.38 5.89 14.44
C LEU A 332 19.26 6.44 13.02
N GLU A 333 18.82 7.68 12.86
CA GLU A 333 18.67 8.31 11.55
C GLU A 333 20.01 8.47 10.82
N SER A 334 21.06 8.88 11.53
CA SER A 334 22.42 8.99 10.97
C SER A 334 23.01 7.64 10.58
N HIS A 335 22.76 6.59 11.39
CA HIS A 335 23.29 5.25 11.13
C HIS A 335 22.58 4.55 9.96
N TYR A 336 21.25 4.56 9.97
CA TYR A 336 20.44 3.92 8.93
C TYR A 336 20.28 4.78 7.67
N LYS A 337 20.67 6.05 7.73
CA LYS A 337 20.54 7.04 6.65
C LYS A 337 19.12 7.10 6.06
N ASN A 338 18.14 6.97 6.95
CA ASN A 338 16.73 6.90 6.57
C ASN A 338 15.86 7.22 7.78
N MET A 339 14.69 7.82 7.56
CA MET A 339 13.72 8.05 8.63
C MET A 339 13.31 6.72 9.27
N GLN A 340 13.34 6.69 10.60
CA GLN A 340 13.05 5.49 11.38
C GLN A 340 11.69 5.59 12.08
N ASP A 341 10.97 4.48 12.09
CA ASP A 341 9.84 4.15 12.96
C ASP A 341 10.37 3.37 14.16
N ILE A 342 10.07 3.88 15.35
CA ILE A 342 10.71 3.51 16.61
C ILE A 342 9.65 3.18 17.66
N GLU A 343 9.81 2.05 18.35
CA GLU A 343 9.00 1.68 19.51
C GLU A 343 9.87 1.73 20.78
N PHE A 344 9.35 2.36 21.83
CA PHE A 344 10.08 2.51 23.09
C PHE A 344 9.19 2.32 24.33
N THR A 345 9.83 1.98 25.44
CA THR A 345 9.21 1.91 26.76
C THR A 345 10.11 2.59 27.78
N ILE A 346 9.51 3.35 28.67
CA ILE A 346 10.15 3.93 29.84
C ILE A 346 9.65 3.14 31.04
N GLN A 347 10.56 2.53 31.79
CA GLN A 347 10.25 1.83 33.03
C GLN A 347 10.96 2.53 34.18
N ASP A 348 10.20 3.11 35.10
CA ASP A 348 10.71 3.86 36.26
C ASP A 348 11.78 4.90 35.88
N GLY A 349 11.48 5.70 34.86
CA GLY A 349 12.39 6.73 34.33
C GLY A 349 13.54 6.22 33.45
N ARG A 350 13.70 4.91 33.27
CA ARG A 350 14.71 4.33 32.37
C ARG A 350 14.12 4.05 30.99
N LEU A 351 14.69 4.66 29.96
CA LEU A 351 14.33 4.44 28.56
C LEU A 351 14.89 3.12 28.01
N TRP A 352 14.05 2.40 27.29
CA TRP A 352 14.36 1.18 26.56
C TRP A 352 13.80 1.22 25.14
N MET A 353 14.62 0.83 24.17
CA MET A 353 14.24 0.74 22.76
C MET A 353 13.82 -0.69 22.43
N LEU A 354 12.60 -0.86 21.95
CA LEU A 354 12.02 -2.17 21.65
C LEU A 354 12.17 -2.55 20.18
N GLN A 355 12.13 -1.56 19.29
CA GLN A 355 12.18 -1.79 17.86
C GLN A 355 12.61 -0.51 17.14
N THR A 356 13.31 -0.70 16.03
CA THR A 356 13.45 0.31 14.98
C THR A 356 13.26 -0.35 13.62
N ARG A 357 12.78 0.39 12.64
CA ARG A 357 12.75 0.01 11.22
C ARG A 357 12.66 1.27 10.36
N ASN A 358 12.98 1.16 9.08
CA ASN A 358 12.68 2.24 8.12
C ASN A 358 11.17 2.53 8.16
N GLY A 359 10.81 3.78 8.45
CA GLY A 359 9.41 4.17 8.61
C GLY A 359 8.69 4.24 7.26
N LYS A 360 7.49 3.68 7.20
CA LYS A 360 6.58 3.87 6.07
C LYS A 360 6.14 5.34 6.01
N ARG A 361 5.92 5.85 4.81
CA ARG A 361 5.64 7.27 4.60
C ARG A 361 4.85 7.51 3.31
N THR A 362 4.32 8.72 3.15
CA THR A 362 3.66 9.18 1.92
C THR A 362 4.67 9.57 0.85
N GLY A 363 4.21 9.79 -0.39
CA GLY A 363 5.06 10.30 -1.45
C GLY A 363 5.66 11.67 -1.17
N VAL A 364 4.85 12.61 -0.62
CA VAL A 364 5.32 13.93 -0.17
C VAL A 364 6.46 13.78 0.82
N SER A 365 6.24 12.95 1.86
CA SER A 365 7.22 12.72 2.91
C SER A 365 8.50 12.06 2.37
N ALA A 366 8.38 11.05 1.50
CA ALA A 366 9.54 10.38 0.90
C ALA A 366 10.44 11.35 0.13
N ILE A 367 9.85 12.18 -0.74
CA ILE A 367 10.59 13.13 -1.57
C ILE A 367 11.27 14.21 -0.72
N ARG A 368 10.52 14.80 0.23
CA ARG A 368 11.07 15.83 1.12
C ARG A 368 12.22 15.28 1.96
N ILE A 369 12.03 14.10 2.57
CA ILE A 369 13.07 13.46 3.38
C ILE A 369 14.30 13.14 2.53
N ALA A 370 14.13 12.63 1.31
CA ALA A 370 15.26 12.35 0.42
C ALA A 370 16.05 13.62 0.05
N ALA A 371 15.36 14.72 -0.24
CA ALA A 371 15.97 16.00 -0.54
C ALA A 371 16.72 16.58 0.68
N GLU A 372 16.04 16.69 1.83
CA GLU A 372 16.62 17.24 3.06
C GLU A 372 17.79 16.40 3.57
N MET A 373 17.71 15.07 3.55
CA MET A 373 18.82 14.21 3.97
C MET A 373 20.07 14.38 3.09
N HIS A 374 19.90 14.69 1.81
CA HIS A 374 21.02 15.02 0.94
C HIS A 374 21.62 16.40 1.27
N GLU A 375 20.77 17.40 1.50
CA GLU A 375 21.20 18.74 1.91
C GLU A 375 21.95 18.74 3.25
N GLU A 376 21.51 17.89 4.18
CA GLU A 376 22.16 17.64 5.47
C GLU A 376 23.48 16.84 5.34
N GLY A 377 23.76 16.28 4.15
CA GLY A 377 24.97 15.48 3.89
C GLY A 377 24.93 14.06 4.45
N LEU A 378 23.75 13.55 4.84
CA LEU A 378 23.57 12.19 5.34
C LEU A 378 23.62 11.14 4.21
N VAL A 379 23.13 11.52 3.03
CA VAL A 379 23.04 10.64 1.86
C VAL A 379 23.63 11.30 0.60
N SER A 380 24.20 10.48 -0.29
CA SER A 380 24.53 10.92 -1.65
C SER A 380 23.26 11.09 -2.50
N LYS A 381 23.38 11.68 -3.70
CA LYS A 381 22.25 11.77 -4.65
C LYS A 381 21.71 10.39 -5.03
N GLU A 382 22.62 9.43 -5.24
CA GLU A 382 22.29 8.04 -5.57
C GLU A 382 21.53 7.38 -4.42
N GLU A 383 21.97 7.58 -3.18
CA GLU A 383 21.30 7.07 -1.98
C GLU A 383 19.91 7.74 -1.82
N ALA A 384 19.81 9.07 -2.01
CA ALA A 384 18.56 9.82 -1.88
C ALA A 384 17.47 9.34 -2.84
N ILE A 385 17.81 9.08 -4.12
CA ILE A 385 16.84 8.55 -5.09
C ILE A 385 16.31 7.18 -4.65
N LEU A 386 17.15 6.34 -4.04
CA LEU A 386 16.74 5.02 -3.57
C LEU A 386 15.86 5.07 -2.31
N LEU A 387 15.74 6.22 -1.64
CA LEU A 387 14.77 6.43 -0.57
C LEU A 387 13.34 6.63 -1.11
N VAL A 388 13.20 6.99 -2.39
CA VAL A 388 11.91 7.23 -3.04
C VAL A 388 11.53 6.03 -3.91
N GLU A 389 10.66 5.17 -3.37
CA GLU A 389 10.05 4.09 -4.16
C GLU A 389 9.20 4.64 -5.33
N PRO A 390 9.12 3.98 -6.50
CA PRO A 390 8.33 4.45 -7.64
C PRO A 390 6.87 4.78 -7.30
N GLU A 391 6.26 4.00 -6.40
CA GLU A 391 4.88 4.16 -5.96
C GLU A 391 4.65 5.47 -5.17
N HIS A 392 5.70 6.06 -4.60
CA HIS A 392 5.64 7.37 -3.97
C HIS A 392 5.45 8.49 -5.01
N LEU A 393 6.04 8.35 -6.20
CA LEU A 393 5.88 9.35 -7.28
C LEU A 393 4.44 9.35 -7.81
N ASP A 394 3.81 8.17 -7.94
CA ASP A 394 2.42 8.07 -8.41
C ASP A 394 1.46 8.87 -7.51
N GLN A 395 1.69 8.91 -6.20
CA GLN A 395 0.89 9.71 -5.26
C GLN A 395 0.97 11.21 -5.54
N MET A 396 2.06 11.67 -6.16
CA MET A 396 2.33 13.09 -6.48
C MET A 396 1.83 13.52 -7.84
N LEU A 397 1.40 12.58 -8.69
CA LEU A 397 0.94 12.87 -10.05
C LEU A 397 -0.58 13.00 -10.16
N HIS A 398 -1.33 12.61 -9.11
CA HIS A 398 -2.79 12.56 -9.14
C HIS A 398 -3.41 13.16 -7.89
N ASP A 399 -4.63 13.68 -8.02
CA ASP A 399 -5.47 14.05 -6.88
C ASP A 399 -5.53 12.88 -5.89
N GLN A 400 -5.34 13.15 -4.61
CA GLN A 400 -5.44 12.17 -3.53
C GLN A 400 -6.67 12.46 -2.67
N ILE A 401 -7.20 11.43 -2.03
CA ILE A 401 -8.20 11.64 -0.98
C ILE A 401 -7.48 12.19 0.25
N ASP A 402 -8.03 13.25 0.85
CA ASP A 402 -7.52 13.80 2.10
C ASP A 402 -7.49 12.68 3.18
N PRO A 403 -6.33 12.35 3.76
CA PRO A 403 -6.21 11.34 4.81
C PRO A 403 -7.10 11.60 6.03
N ALA A 404 -7.49 12.86 6.28
CA ALA A 404 -8.40 13.23 7.37
C ALA A 404 -9.88 12.99 7.03
N ALA A 405 -10.23 12.67 5.78
CA ALA A 405 -11.60 12.44 5.38
C ALA A 405 -12.12 11.09 5.90
N ALA A 406 -13.30 11.08 6.52
CA ALA A 406 -13.98 9.84 6.87
C ALA A 406 -14.54 9.17 5.61
N LEU A 407 -14.18 7.89 5.38
CA LEU A 407 -14.52 7.17 4.16
C LEU A 407 -15.55 6.06 4.43
N GLU A 408 -16.66 6.07 3.68
CA GLU A 408 -17.60 4.95 3.60
C GLU A 408 -17.28 4.14 2.32
N ILE A 409 -16.46 3.10 2.46
CA ILE A 409 -16.06 2.22 1.35
C ILE A 409 -17.19 1.23 1.07
N LEU A 410 -17.69 1.23 -0.16
CA LEU A 410 -18.83 0.42 -0.61
C LEU A 410 -18.42 -0.89 -1.28
N GLY A 411 -17.21 -0.93 -1.83
CA GLY A 411 -16.64 -2.09 -2.50
C GLY A 411 -15.22 -1.84 -3.01
N ILE A 412 -14.55 -2.90 -3.42
CA ILE A 412 -13.17 -2.86 -3.91
C ILE A 412 -13.10 -3.56 -5.27
N GLY A 413 -12.58 -2.87 -6.27
CA GLY A 413 -12.20 -3.45 -7.57
C GLY A 413 -10.69 -3.50 -7.75
N LEU A 414 -10.25 -3.75 -8.98
CA LEU A 414 -8.84 -3.72 -9.33
C LEU A 414 -8.37 -2.27 -9.50
N PRO A 415 -7.24 -1.87 -8.90
CA PRO A 415 -6.64 -0.54 -9.05
C PRO A 415 -6.00 -0.40 -10.44
N ALA A 416 -6.82 -0.14 -11.46
CA ALA A 416 -6.41 -0.19 -12.85
C ALA A 416 -5.55 1.00 -13.28
N SER A 417 -5.86 2.19 -12.76
CA SER A 417 -5.14 3.43 -13.02
C SER A 417 -5.19 4.32 -11.77
N PRO A 418 -4.05 4.82 -11.26
CA PRO A 418 -3.94 5.48 -9.96
C PRO A 418 -4.67 6.83 -9.86
N GLY A 419 -4.83 7.31 -8.61
CA GLY A 419 -5.43 8.61 -8.27
C GLY A 419 -6.86 8.54 -7.72
N ALA A 420 -7.37 9.67 -7.25
CA ALA A 420 -8.72 9.82 -6.74
C ALA A 420 -9.58 10.64 -7.70
N ALA A 421 -10.79 10.17 -8.00
CA ALA A 421 -11.74 10.89 -8.83
C ALA A 421 -13.11 10.92 -8.16
N GLN A 422 -13.74 12.09 -8.16
CA GLN A 422 -15.11 12.29 -7.66
C GLN A 422 -15.99 12.95 -8.72
N GLY A 423 -17.25 12.55 -8.79
CA GLY A 423 -18.21 13.11 -9.74
C GLY A 423 -19.58 12.45 -9.72
N GLU A 424 -20.49 13.05 -10.48
CA GLU A 424 -21.83 12.51 -10.73
C GLU A 424 -21.74 11.22 -11.56
N VAL A 425 -22.46 10.18 -11.15
CA VAL A 425 -22.51 8.91 -11.85
C VAL A 425 -23.22 9.08 -13.19
N VAL A 426 -22.59 8.60 -14.27
CA VAL A 426 -23.17 8.52 -15.61
C VAL A 426 -22.94 7.14 -16.21
N PHE A 427 -23.87 6.66 -17.03
CA PHE A 427 -23.91 5.26 -17.51
C PHE A 427 -23.61 5.09 -19.00
N SER A 428 -23.44 6.19 -19.73
CA SER A 428 -23.07 6.20 -21.16
C SER A 428 -22.06 7.30 -21.46
N ALA A 429 -21.33 7.14 -22.57
CA ALA A 429 -20.34 8.11 -23.01
C ALA A 429 -20.99 9.44 -23.43
N GLU A 430 -22.16 9.39 -24.06
CA GLU A 430 -22.94 10.58 -24.45
C GLU A 430 -23.39 11.37 -23.22
N GLN A 431 -23.82 10.67 -22.17
CA GLN A 431 -24.15 11.30 -20.89
C GLN A 431 -22.92 11.97 -20.27
N ALA A 432 -21.77 11.29 -20.27
CA ALA A 432 -20.52 11.86 -19.75
C ALA A 432 -20.14 13.15 -20.48
N VAL A 433 -20.22 13.16 -21.82
CA VAL A 433 -19.94 14.36 -22.63
C VAL A 433 -20.97 15.46 -22.36
N ALA A 434 -22.26 15.15 -22.36
CA ALA A 434 -23.33 16.12 -22.19
C ALA A 434 -23.33 16.78 -20.80
N VAL A 435 -23.05 16.01 -19.74
CA VAL A 435 -22.98 16.50 -18.37
C VAL A 435 -21.67 17.27 -18.13
N ALA A 436 -20.55 16.79 -18.67
CA ALA A 436 -19.29 17.52 -18.61
C ALA A 436 -19.34 18.87 -19.35
N ALA A 437 -20.07 18.95 -20.47
CA ALA A 437 -20.28 20.20 -21.21
C ALA A 437 -21.02 21.28 -20.39
N GLN A 438 -21.73 20.88 -19.33
CA GLN A 438 -22.37 21.78 -18.36
C GLN A 438 -21.42 22.23 -17.23
N GLY A 439 -20.14 21.81 -17.27
CA GLY A 439 -19.14 22.14 -16.26
C GLY A 439 -19.17 21.22 -15.03
N LYS A 440 -19.93 20.13 -15.06
CA LYS A 440 -20.03 19.16 -13.96
C LYS A 440 -18.96 18.06 -14.06
N LYS A 441 -18.45 17.62 -12.92
CA LYS A 441 -17.54 16.48 -12.81
C LYS A 441 -18.35 15.17 -12.84
N VAL A 442 -17.90 14.17 -13.61
CA VAL A 442 -18.61 12.89 -13.76
C VAL A 442 -17.72 11.68 -13.57
N VAL A 443 -18.28 10.57 -13.11
CA VAL A 443 -17.64 9.25 -13.08
C VAL A 443 -18.39 8.34 -14.03
N LEU A 444 -17.70 7.83 -15.05
CA LEU A 444 -18.29 6.94 -16.05
C LEU A 444 -18.35 5.52 -15.49
N VAL A 445 -19.57 5.01 -15.31
CA VAL A 445 -19.84 3.67 -14.79
C VAL A 445 -20.35 2.77 -15.90
N ARG A 446 -19.62 1.69 -16.20
CA ARG A 446 -19.96 0.75 -17.29
C ARG A 446 -19.82 -0.69 -16.82
N ARG A 447 -20.46 -1.63 -17.53
CA ARG A 447 -20.16 -3.06 -17.33
C ARG A 447 -18.75 -3.38 -17.82
N GLU A 448 -18.47 -2.93 -19.04
CA GLU A 448 -17.17 -2.90 -19.70
C GLU A 448 -17.16 -1.71 -20.67
N THR A 449 -16.00 -1.21 -21.05
CA THR A 449 -15.87 -0.10 -22.02
C THR A 449 -15.47 -0.62 -23.40
N SER A 450 -15.94 0.05 -24.46
CA SER A 450 -15.52 -0.18 -25.85
C SER A 450 -14.82 1.05 -26.46
N PRO A 451 -14.24 0.97 -27.68
CA PRO A 451 -13.68 2.14 -28.35
C PRO A 451 -14.66 3.30 -28.58
N GLU A 452 -15.96 3.02 -28.62
CA GLU A 452 -17.01 4.04 -28.76
C GLU A 452 -17.15 4.89 -27.48
N ASP A 453 -16.72 4.36 -26.33
CA ASP A 453 -16.78 5.06 -25.05
C ASP A 453 -15.66 6.11 -24.86
N ILE A 454 -14.67 6.19 -25.77
CA ILE A 454 -13.46 7.03 -25.61
C ILE A 454 -13.80 8.50 -25.35
N ALA A 455 -14.75 9.07 -26.07
CA ALA A 455 -15.15 10.48 -25.88
C ALA A 455 -15.70 10.72 -24.47
N GLY A 456 -16.47 9.77 -23.94
CA GLY A 456 -16.98 9.83 -22.56
C GLY A 456 -15.89 9.62 -21.52
N MET A 457 -14.98 8.68 -21.75
CA MET A 457 -13.82 8.44 -20.90
C MET A 457 -12.91 9.67 -20.81
N ASP A 458 -12.70 10.37 -21.94
CA ASP A 458 -11.97 11.63 -22.01
C ASP A 458 -12.67 12.79 -21.27
N LYS A 459 -13.99 12.75 -21.07
CA LYS A 459 -14.70 13.78 -20.29
C LYS A 459 -14.91 13.43 -18.82
N ALA A 460 -14.87 12.15 -18.45
CA ALA A 460 -15.03 11.72 -17.06
C ALA A 460 -13.82 12.07 -16.17
N GLN A 461 -14.02 12.28 -14.88
CA GLN A 461 -12.92 12.40 -13.91
C GLN A 461 -12.29 11.04 -13.59
N GLY A 462 -13.09 9.97 -13.68
CA GLY A 462 -12.62 8.60 -13.47
C GLY A 462 -13.59 7.58 -14.04
N ILE A 463 -13.13 6.34 -14.13
CA ILE A 463 -13.85 5.24 -14.79
C ILE A 463 -14.01 4.07 -13.82
N LEU A 464 -15.23 3.57 -13.69
CA LEU A 464 -15.56 2.43 -12.85
C LEU A 464 -16.22 1.34 -13.71
N THR A 465 -15.65 0.13 -13.69
CA THR A 465 -16.25 -1.01 -14.40
C THR A 465 -16.52 -2.21 -13.51
N SER A 466 -17.62 -2.93 -13.77
CA SER A 466 -17.93 -4.18 -13.04
C SER A 466 -17.16 -5.38 -13.60
N ARG A 467 -16.74 -5.33 -14.87
CA ARG A 467 -15.90 -6.34 -15.52
C ARG A 467 -14.63 -5.72 -16.12
N GLY A 468 -13.66 -6.58 -16.40
CA GLY A 468 -12.37 -6.19 -16.98
C GLY A 468 -11.23 -6.31 -15.98
N GLY A 469 -10.09 -6.85 -16.45
CA GLY A 469 -8.87 -6.95 -15.65
C GLY A 469 -7.97 -5.71 -15.78
N MET A 470 -6.77 -5.81 -15.20
CA MET A 470 -5.71 -4.79 -15.30
C MET A 470 -5.28 -4.46 -16.74
N THR A 471 -5.60 -5.30 -17.73
CA THR A 471 -5.28 -5.10 -19.15
C THR A 471 -6.52 -4.91 -20.02
N SER A 472 -7.68 -4.66 -19.41
CA SER A 472 -8.93 -4.37 -20.13
C SER A 472 -8.85 -3.03 -20.87
N HIS A 473 -9.75 -2.83 -21.85
CA HIS A 473 -9.86 -1.57 -22.59
C HIS A 473 -9.91 -0.36 -21.64
N ALA A 474 -10.77 -0.41 -20.62
CA ALA A 474 -10.89 0.63 -19.59
C ALA A 474 -9.55 0.92 -18.92
N ALA A 475 -8.86 -0.12 -18.43
CA ALA A 475 -7.58 0.02 -17.73
C ALA A 475 -6.45 0.57 -18.60
N VAL A 476 -6.38 0.15 -19.86
CA VAL A 476 -5.33 0.60 -20.79
C VAL A 476 -5.55 2.05 -21.20
N VAL A 477 -6.80 2.41 -21.57
CA VAL A 477 -7.14 3.75 -22.01
C VAL A 477 -7.10 4.74 -20.83
N ALA A 478 -7.62 4.38 -19.66
CA ALA A 478 -7.57 5.24 -18.48
C ALA A 478 -6.13 5.58 -18.05
N ARG A 479 -5.21 4.60 -18.06
CA ARG A 479 -3.79 4.86 -17.81
C ARG A 479 -3.17 5.75 -18.88
N GLY A 480 -3.51 5.54 -20.15
CA GLY A 480 -3.06 6.40 -21.24
C GLY A 480 -3.51 7.86 -21.07
N MET A 481 -4.71 8.07 -20.53
CA MET A 481 -5.30 9.38 -20.24
C MET A 481 -4.90 9.95 -18.87
N GLY A 482 -4.15 9.19 -18.04
CA GLY A 482 -3.82 9.60 -16.67
C GLY A 482 -5.03 9.72 -15.74
N LYS A 483 -6.12 8.98 -16.00
CA LYS A 483 -7.37 9.07 -15.23
C LYS A 483 -7.52 7.94 -14.24
N PRO A 484 -7.98 8.22 -13.01
CA PRO A 484 -8.32 7.18 -12.03
C PRO A 484 -9.29 6.15 -12.60
N CYS A 485 -8.95 4.87 -12.43
CA CYS A 485 -9.79 3.77 -12.88
C CYS A 485 -9.80 2.61 -11.90
N VAL A 486 -11.01 2.18 -11.55
CA VAL A 486 -11.26 0.95 -10.80
C VAL A 486 -11.96 -0.02 -11.75
N ALA A 487 -11.28 -1.10 -12.12
CA ALA A 487 -11.79 -2.08 -13.08
C ALA A 487 -12.20 -3.38 -12.40
N GLY A 488 -13.19 -4.09 -12.95
CA GLY A 488 -13.54 -5.42 -12.48
C GLY A 488 -14.04 -5.49 -11.04
N CYS A 489 -14.77 -4.47 -10.58
CA CYS A 489 -15.42 -4.50 -9.27
C CYS A 489 -16.59 -5.50 -9.30
N SER A 490 -16.36 -6.73 -8.84
CA SER A 490 -17.34 -7.82 -8.92
C SER A 490 -18.63 -7.55 -8.16
N ASP A 491 -18.54 -6.73 -7.11
CA ASP A 491 -19.67 -6.36 -6.25
C ASP A 491 -20.54 -5.23 -6.85
N LEU A 492 -20.10 -4.66 -7.98
CA LEU A 492 -20.82 -3.62 -8.71
C LEU A 492 -21.81 -4.24 -9.70
N PHE A 493 -23.10 -4.03 -9.47
CA PHE A 493 -24.14 -4.31 -10.45
C PHE A 493 -24.52 -3.03 -11.21
N VAL A 494 -24.54 -3.08 -12.55
CA VAL A 494 -24.86 -1.93 -13.41
C VAL A 494 -26.03 -2.27 -14.33
N ASP A 495 -27.11 -1.49 -14.24
CA ASP A 495 -28.27 -1.52 -15.14
C ASP A 495 -28.31 -0.21 -15.94
N SER A 496 -27.62 -0.21 -17.08
CA SER A 496 -27.48 0.98 -17.94
C SER A 496 -28.81 1.46 -18.54
N GLU A 497 -29.79 0.57 -18.75
CA GLU A 497 -31.11 0.95 -19.30
C GLU A 497 -31.93 1.74 -18.28
N LYS A 498 -31.85 1.34 -17.00
CA LYS A 498 -32.53 2.06 -15.92
C LYS A 498 -31.71 3.23 -15.35
N GLY A 499 -30.44 3.36 -15.72
CA GLY A 499 -29.54 4.37 -15.19
C GLY A 499 -29.29 4.17 -13.69
N LEU A 500 -29.02 2.93 -13.30
CA LEU A 500 -28.84 2.50 -11.91
C LEU A 500 -27.56 1.67 -11.73
N MET A 501 -26.86 1.89 -10.61
CA MET A 501 -25.90 0.92 -10.09
C MET A 501 -26.18 0.55 -8.65
N THR A 502 -25.75 -0.64 -8.25
CA THR A 502 -25.82 -1.11 -6.86
C THR A 502 -24.47 -1.67 -6.45
N ILE A 503 -23.96 -1.22 -5.31
CA ILE A 503 -22.69 -1.67 -4.73
C ILE A 503 -22.75 -1.55 -3.20
N GLY A 504 -22.26 -2.55 -2.47
CA GLY A 504 -22.30 -2.56 -1.00
C GLY A 504 -23.71 -2.46 -0.40
N GLY A 505 -24.74 -2.88 -1.15
CA GLY A 505 -26.15 -2.73 -0.75
C GLY A 505 -26.74 -1.32 -0.91
N VAL A 506 -25.99 -0.37 -1.47
CA VAL A 506 -26.44 1.00 -1.75
C VAL A 506 -26.76 1.15 -3.24
N GLU A 507 -27.90 1.79 -3.55
CA GLU A 507 -28.34 2.10 -4.92
C GLU A 507 -27.96 3.53 -5.29
N PHE A 508 -27.39 3.73 -6.48
CA PHE A 508 -27.07 5.03 -7.07
C PHE A 508 -27.78 5.20 -8.41
N LYS A 509 -28.31 6.40 -8.61
CA LYS A 509 -28.92 6.86 -9.86
C LYS A 509 -27.97 7.77 -10.62
N ALA A 510 -28.29 8.00 -11.89
CA ALA A 510 -27.58 8.98 -12.69
C ALA A 510 -27.65 10.36 -12.01
N GLY A 511 -26.50 11.02 -11.83
CA GLY A 511 -26.40 12.29 -11.09
C GLY A 511 -25.97 12.16 -9.63
N ASP A 512 -26.03 10.97 -9.02
CA ASP A 512 -25.56 10.79 -7.64
C ASP A 512 -24.03 10.86 -7.57
N MET A 513 -23.51 11.38 -6.45
CA MET A 513 -22.06 11.55 -6.27
C MET A 513 -21.39 10.26 -5.80
N VAL A 514 -20.32 9.88 -6.50
CA VAL A 514 -19.42 8.79 -6.11
C VAL A 514 -17.98 9.25 -6.20
N THR A 515 -17.14 8.63 -5.37
CA THR A 515 -15.69 8.77 -5.45
C THR A 515 -15.05 7.41 -5.68
N ILE A 516 -14.05 7.36 -6.55
CA ILE A 516 -13.23 6.18 -6.77
C ILE A 516 -11.78 6.48 -6.43
N ASN A 517 -11.11 5.52 -5.82
CA ASN A 517 -9.67 5.55 -5.61
C ASN A 517 -9.04 4.48 -6.50
N GLY A 518 -8.48 4.92 -7.61
CA GLY A 518 -7.81 4.07 -8.59
C GLY A 518 -6.46 3.52 -8.11
N THR A 519 -5.90 4.03 -7.01
CA THR A 519 -4.69 3.51 -6.37
C THR A 519 -5.00 2.29 -5.50
N THR A 520 -6.09 2.32 -4.73
CA THR A 520 -6.48 1.22 -3.82
C THR A 520 -7.54 0.29 -4.40
N GLY A 521 -8.23 0.72 -5.47
CA GLY A 521 -9.38 0.02 -6.02
C GLY A 521 -10.70 0.33 -5.30
N ALA A 522 -10.70 1.22 -4.31
CA ALA A 522 -11.88 1.49 -3.49
C ALA A 522 -12.95 2.32 -4.23
N VAL A 523 -14.21 1.97 -4.03
CA VAL A 523 -15.39 2.77 -4.41
C VAL A 523 -16.01 3.33 -3.14
N ILE A 524 -16.16 4.65 -3.08
CA ILE A 524 -16.48 5.41 -1.87
C ILE A 524 -17.73 6.23 -2.11
N LYS A 525 -18.61 6.26 -1.11
CA LYS A 525 -19.84 7.05 -1.16
C LYS A 525 -19.55 8.54 -1.06
N GLY A 526 -20.23 9.34 -1.88
CA GLY A 526 -20.17 10.80 -1.81
C GLY A 526 -18.87 11.37 -2.35
N ALA A 527 -18.45 12.50 -1.77
CA ALA A 527 -17.43 13.40 -2.29
C ALA A 527 -16.49 13.87 -1.16
N PRO A 528 -15.65 12.98 -0.58
CA PRO A 528 -14.64 13.39 0.39
C PRO A 528 -13.68 14.44 -0.21
N ALA A 529 -13.07 15.25 0.65
CA ALA A 529 -12.11 16.26 0.21
C ALA A 529 -10.94 15.61 -0.56
N LEU A 530 -10.56 16.22 -1.67
CA LEU A 530 -9.39 15.82 -2.45
C LEU A 530 -8.27 16.85 -2.31
N VAL A 531 -7.03 16.37 -2.28
CA VAL A 531 -5.81 17.18 -2.28
C VAL A 531 -5.20 17.12 -3.67
N PRO A 532 -5.01 18.26 -4.36
CA PRO A 532 -4.42 18.29 -5.69
C PRO A 532 -2.91 17.99 -5.67
N PRO A 533 -2.34 17.50 -6.78
CA PRO A 533 -0.90 17.27 -6.88
C PRO A 533 -0.13 18.60 -6.91
N HIS A 534 1.00 18.66 -6.20
CA HIS A 534 1.92 19.80 -6.19
C HIS A 534 3.17 19.48 -7.01
N LEU A 535 3.05 19.49 -8.34
CA LEU A 535 4.16 19.16 -9.26
C LEU A 535 5.31 20.18 -9.22
N ASP A 536 5.02 21.41 -8.78
CA ASP A 536 6.00 22.48 -8.62
C ASP A 536 6.76 22.40 -7.28
N ASP A 537 6.59 21.32 -6.50
CA ASP A 537 7.33 21.13 -5.25
C ASP A 537 8.85 21.16 -5.54
N PRO A 538 9.62 22.09 -4.92
CA PRO A 538 11.05 22.21 -5.14
C PRO A 538 11.83 20.92 -4.85
N ASN A 539 11.37 20.12 -3.89
CA ASN A 539 12.00 18.84 -3.55
C ASN A 539 11.76 17.81 -4.66
N LEU A 540 10.55 17.75 -5.23
CA LEU A 540 10.25 16.86 -6.35
C LEU A 540 11.10 17.22 -7.57
N VAL A 541 11.15 18.49 -7.94
CA VAL A 541 11.99 18.97 -9.06
C VAL A 541 13.46 18.60 -8.83
N THR A 542 13.95 18.79 -7.61
CA THR A 542 15.33 18.48 -7.23
C THR A 542 15.64 16.99 -7.34
N VAL A 543 14.82 16.13 -6.73
CA VAL A 543 15.01 14.67 -6.79
C VAL A 543 14.91 14.14 -8.22
N MET A 544 13.94 14.63 -9.01
CA MET A 544 13.80 14.27 -10.42
C MET A 544 15.00 14.71 -11.26
N SER A 545 15.59 15.89 -10.97
CA SER A 545 16.81 16.34 -11.64
C SER A 545 17.99 15.40 -11.41
N TRP A 546 18.13 14.85 -10.20
CA TRP A 546 19.17 13.87 -9.88
C TRP A 546 18.91 12.53 -10.61
N ALA A 547 17.65 12.10 -10.67
CA ALA A 547 17.27 10.92 -11.41
C ALA A 547 17.58 11.08 -12.91
N ASP A 548 17.33 12.25 -13.49
CA ASP A 548 17.67 12.57 -14.87
C ASP A 548 19.18 12.63 -15.13
N GLU A 549 19.97 13.13 -14.17
CA GLU A 549 21.43 13.18 -14.23
C GLU A 549 22.04 11.77 -14.24
N LEU A 550 21.53 10.87 -13.38
CA LEU A 550 22.12 9.56 -13.13
C LEU A 550 21.60 8.46 -14.07
N ARG A 551 20.39 8.60 -14.62
CA ARG A 551 19.81 7.56 -15.47
C ARG A 551 20.57 7.41 -16.79
N ARG A 552 20.80 6.15 -17.16
CA ARG A 552 21.32 5.81 -18.49
C ARG A 552 20.23 5.72 -19.55
N LEU A 553 19.07 5.19 -19.18
CA LEU A 553 17.95 5.02 -20.11
C LEU A 553 17.30 6.37 -20.41
N LYS A 554 16.99 6.61 -21.68
CA LYS A 554 16.11 7.71 -22.07
C LYS A 554 14.66 7.33 -21.79
N VAL A 555 13.91 8.24 -21.19
CA VAL A 555 12.47 8.07 -20.97
C VAL A 555 11.74 8.76 -22.11
N ARG A 556 10.99 7.98 -22.89
CA ARG A 556 10.09 8.48 -23.94
C ARG A 556 8.66 8.14 -23.55
N THR A 557 7.70 8.87 -24.09
CA THR A 557 6.28 8.66 -23.79
C THR A 557 5.56 7.83 -24.86
N ASN A 558 4.42 7.26 -24.50
CA ASN A 558 3.42 6.82 -25.46
C ASN A 558 2.36 7.92 -25.53
N ALA A 559 2.28 8.62 -26.65
CA ALA A 559 1.38 9.76 -26.82
C ALA A 559 0.86 9.77 -28.25
N ASP A 560 -0.46 9.86 -28.37
CA ASP A 560 -1.16 9.69 -29.64
C ASP A 560 -1.83 11.00 -30.10
N THR A 561 -1.90 12.01 -29.23
CA THR A 561 -2.47 13.34 -29.53
C THR A 561 -1.47 14.46 -29.27
N PRO A 562 -1.66 15.65 -29.88
CA PRO A 562 -0.84 16.82 -29.59
C PRO A 562 -0.90 17.28 -28.13
N HIS A 563 -2.02 17.04 -27.45
CA HIS A 563 -2.20 17.40 -26.04
C HIS A 563 -1.32 16.51 -25.16
N ASP A 564 -1.43 15.19 -25.30
CA ASP A 564 -0.64 14.22 -24.54
C ASP A 564 0.87 14.40 -24.79
N ALA A 565 1.24 14.73 -26.04
CA ALA A 565 2.61 15.03 -26.41
C ALA A 565 3.17 16.24 -25.64
N ARG A 566 2.40 17.33 -25.52
CA ARG A 566 2.80 18.51 -24.74
C ARG A 566 2.94 18.18 -23.26
N GLN A 567 1.93 17.55 -22.69
CA GLN A 567 1.92 17.19 -21.28
C GLN A 567 3.10 16.27 -20.94
N ALA A 568 3.35 15.23 -21.74
CA ALA A 568 4.48 14.34 -21.52
C ALA A 568 5.83 15.07 -21.60
N ARG A 569 5.95 16.05 -22.49
CA ARG A 569 7.17 16.88 -22.60
C ARG A 569 7.35 17.77 -21.36
N GLU A 570 6.29 18.32 -20.81
CA GLU A 570 6.31 19.08 -19.55
C GLU A 570 6.80 18.21 -18.39
N PHE A 571 6.43 16.92 -18.37
CA PHE A 571 6.95 15.92 -17.42
C PHE A 571 8.37 15.40 -17.74
N GLY A 572 9.06 15.96 -18.74
CA GLY A 572 10.46 15.63 -19.06
C GLY A 572 10.66 14.49 -20.08
N ALA A 573 9.61 14.03 -20.78
CA ALA A 573 9.75 13.00 -21.81
C ALA A 573 10.70 13.46 -22.92
N GLN A 574 11.66 12.60 -23.27
CA GLN A 574 12.71 12.86 -24.27
C GLN A 574 12.28 12.44 -25.69
N GLY A 575 11.00 12.59 -26.00
CA GLY A 575 10.35 12.21 -27.25
C GLY A 575 9.24 11.17 -27.07
N ILE A 576 8.62 10.76 -28.19
CA ILE A 576 7.52 9.79 -28.21
C ILE A 576 8.06 8.44 -28.69
N GLY A 577 8.05 7.42 -27.84
CA GLY A 577 8.49 6.07 -28.18
C GLY A 577 7.46 5.27 -28.98
N LEU A 578 6.19 5.63 -28.85
CA LEU A 578 5.08 5.01 -29.56
C LEU A 578 3.93 6.02 -29.70
N CYS A 579 3.68 6.47 -30.93
CA CYS A 579 2.46 7.15 -31.34
C CYS A 579 1.62 6.15 -32.14
N ARG A 580 0.47 5.75 -31.58
CA ARG A 580 -0.49 4.82 -32.18
C ARG A 580 -1.42 5.58 -33.12
N THR A 581 -1.31 5.30 -34.41
CA THR A 581 -2.13 6.01 -35.41
C THR A 581 -3.61 5.67 -35.36
N GLU A 582 -3.99 4.63 -34.62
CA GLU A 582 -5.33 4.05 -34.73
C GLU A 582 -6.35 4.84 -33.91
N HIS A 583 -5.88 5.41 -32.80
CA HIS A 583 -6.61 6.37 -31.99
C HIS A 583 -7.00 7.64 -32.78
N MET A 584 -6.24 7.98 -33.83
CA MET A 584 -6.52 9.13 -34.70
C MET A 584 -7.72 8.90 -35.64
N PHE A 585 -8.25 7.68 -35.72
CA PHE A 585 -9.39 7.33 -36.60
C PHE A 585 -10.72 7.17 -35.87
N PHE A 586 -10.75 7.11 -34.53
CA PHE A 586 -11.97 6.84 -33.76
C PHE A 586 -12.87 8.06 -33.49
N GLY A 587 -12.45 9.28 -33.82
CA GLY A 587 -13.32 10.45 -33.70
C GLY A 587 -14.55 10.37 -34.63
N GLU A 588 -15.71 10.92 -34.22
CA GLU A 588 -17.00 10.81 -34.93
C GLU A 588 -16.91 11.16 -36.44
N ASP A 589 -16.19 12.22 -36.79
CA ASP A 589 -16.01 12.65 -38.20
C ASP A 589 -15.04 11.78 -39.00
N ARG A 590 -14.21 10.99 -38.30
CA ARG A 590 -13.08 10.24 -38.87
C ARG A 590 -13.44 8.77 -39.04
N ILE A 591 -14.17 8.21 -38.08
CA ILE A 591 -14.61 6.81 -38.11
C ILE A 591 -15.48 6.54 -39.34
N MET A 592 -16.32 7.49 -39.74
CA MET A 592 -17.14 7.36 -40.96
C MET A 592 -16.29 7.28 -42.22
N LYS A 593 -15.24 8.09 -42.34
CA LYS A 593 -14.31 8.03 -43.48
C LYS A 593 -13.50 6.74 -43.50
N MET A 594 -13.14 6.21 -42.32
CA MET A 594 -12.49 4.92 -42.21
C MET A 594 -13.42 3.78 -42.65
N ARG A 595 -14.70 3.82 -42.25
CA ARG A 595 -15.73 2.87 -42.69
C ARG A 595 -15.97 2.93 -44.20
N GLU A 596 -15.98 4.12 -44.80
CA GLU A 596 -16.01 4.29 -46.27
C GLU A 596 -14.83 3.58 -46.96
N MET A 597 -13.62 3.70 -46.40
CA MET A 597 -12.44 3.01 -46.91
C MET A 597 -12.58 1.49 -46.80
N ILE A 598 -13.06 0.97 -45.66
CA ILE A 598 -13.23 -0.47 -45.44
C ILE A 598 -14.25 -1.07 -46.42
N LEU A 599 -15.33 -0.34 -46.71
CA LEU A 599 -16.40 -0.82 -47.60
C LEU A 599 -16.09 -0.71 -49.09
N ALA A 600 -15.05 0.02 -49.48
CA ALA A 600 -14.69 0.15 -50.88
C ALA A 600 -14.34 -1.19 -51.54
N ASP A 601 -14.90 -1.42 -52.73
CA ASP A 601 -14.80 -2.69 -53.48
C ASP A 601 -13.52 -2.82 -54.31
N ASN A 602 -12.78 -1.72 -54.50
CA ASN A 602 -11.55 -1.70 -55.27
C ASN A 602 -10.57 -0.64 -54.75
N GLU A 603 -9.31 -0.76 -55.17
CA GLU A 603 -8.22 0.14 -54.79
C GLU A 603 -8.53 1.61 -55.12
N ALA A 604 -9.11 1.90 -56.29
CA ALA A 604 -9.40 3.28 -56.69
C ALA A 604 -10.41 3.95 -55.73
N ALA A 605 -11.45 3.22 -55.31
CA ALA A 605 -12.40 3.69 -54.32
C ALA A 605 -11.75 3.84 -52.92
N ARG A 606 -10.89 2.89 -52.50
CA ARG A 606 -10.13 3.02 -51.24
C ARG A 606 -9.24 4.25 -51.23
N ARG A 607 -8.48 4.49 -52.30
CA ARG A 607 -7.62 5.68 -52.45
C ARG A 607 -8.43 6.99 -52.35
N LYS A 608 -9.65 7.03 -52.90
CA LYS A 608 -10.54 8.19 -52.78
C LYS A 608 -10.99 8.43 -51.32
N ALA A 609 -11.31 7.38 -50.58
CA ALA A 609 -11.65 7.49 -49.15
C ALA A 609 -10.43 7.92 -48.32
N LEU A 610 -9.27 7.28 -48.56
CA LEU A 610 -7.99 7.59 -47.92
C LEU A 610 -7.55 9.06 -48.15
N ALA A 611 -7.79 9.61 -49.33
CA ALA A 611 -7.52 11.03 -49.62
C ALA A 611 -8.32 12.00 -48.74
N ARG A 612 -9.48 11.59 -48.19
CA ARG A 612 -10.26 12.39 -47.24
C ARG A 612 -9.77 12.26 -45.79
N ILE A 613 -9.02 11.19 -45.48
CA ILE A 613 -8.42 10.91 -44.17
C ILE A 613 -7.06 11.59 -44.05
N LEU A 614 -6.26 11.57 -45.12
CA LEU A 614 -4.92 12.17 -45.19
C LEU A 614 -4.80 13.56 -44.53
N PRO A 615 -5.62 14.57 -44.86
CA PRO A 615 -5.46 15.90 -44.27
C PRO A 615 -5.71 15.91 -42.76
N MET A 616 -6.62 15.07 -42.27
CA MET A 616 -6.93 14.98 -40.84
C MET A 616 -5.78 14.34 -40.06
N GLN A 617 -5.17 13.29 -40.62
CA GLN A 617 -4.01 12.65 -39.99
C GLN A 617 -2.77 13.56 -40.06
N GLN A 618 -2.60 14.29 -41.16
CA GLN A 618 -1.52 15.26 -41.32
C GLN A 618 -1.62 16.40 -40.28
N GLU A 619 -2.84 16.86 -39.97
CA GLU A 619 -3.08 17.86 -38.92
C GLU A 619 -2.67 17.35 -37.54
N ASP A 620 -3.02 16.10 -37.19
CA ASP A 620 -2.61 15.52 -35.91
C ASP A 620 -1.09 15.44 -35.80
N PHE A 621 -0.42 14.96 -36.85
CA PHE A 621 1.04 14.88 -36.88
C PHE A 621 1.71 16.26 -36.83
N ASP A 622 1.15 17.27 -37.50
CA ASP A 622 1.64 18.66 -37.40
C ASP A 622 1.62 19.11 -35.93
N GLY A 623 0.50 18.91 -35.24
CA GLY A 623 0.37 19.22 -33.81
C GLY A 623 1.34 18.45 -32.92
N ILE A 624 1.53 17.15 -33.18
CA ILE A 624 2.46 16.29 -32.42
C ILE A 624 3.92 16.73 -32.66
N PHE A 625 4.31 17.00 -33.90
CA PHE A 625 5.68 17.42 -34.22
C PHE A 625 6.01 18.78 -33.63
N ARG A 626 5.08 19.72 -33.62
CA ARG A 626 5.25 21.00 -32.93
C ARG A 626 5.40 20.81 -31.42
N ALA A 627 4.57 19.96 -30.82
CA ALA A 627 4.66 19.65 -29.39
C ALA A 627 6.03 19.05 -29.02
N MET A 628 6.62 18.24 -29.90
CA MET A 628 7.88 17.52 -29.69
C MET A 628 9.08 18.15 -30.43
N GLU A 629 9.06 19.45 -30.68
CA GLU A 629 10.18 20.17 -31.31
C GLU A 629 11.54 19.78 -30.70
N GLY A 630 12.46 19.33 -31.56
CA GLY A 630 13.82 18.91 -31.21
C GLY A 630 13.95 17.48 -30.68
N LEU A 631 12.83 16.77 -30.48
CA LEU A 631 12.76 15.44 -29.89
C LEU A 631 12.25 14.39 -30.90
N PRO A 632 12.70 13.12 -30.77
CA PRO A 632 12.31 12.05 -31.69
C PRO A 632 10.87 11.57 -31.45
N VAL A 633 10.09 11.41 -32.53
CA VAL A 633 8.70 10.95 -32.50
C VAL A 633 8.56 9.65 -33.29
N THR A 634 8.39 8.52 -32.62
CA THR A 634 8.24 7.21 -33.27
C THR A 634 6.78 6.90 -33.50
N ILE A 635 6.39 6.80 -34.78
CA ILE A 635 5.00 6.58 -35.20
C ILE A 635 4.81 5.14 -35.64
N ARG A 636 3.81 4.47 -35.06
CA ARG A 636 3.40 3.12 -35.47
C ARG A 636 2.22 3.23 -36.44
N LEU A 637 2.39 2.64 -37.62
CA LEU A 637 1.33 2.51 -38.63
C LEU A 637 0.18 1.62 -38.14
N LEU A 638 -0.92 1.61 -38.88
CA LEU A 638 -2.19 0.97 -38.52
C LEU A 638 -2.01 -0.51 -38.13
N ASP A 639 -2.37 -0.84 -36.88
CA ASP A 639 -2.19 -2.15 -36.25
C ASP A 639 -3.44 -3.04 -36.12
N PRO A 640 -4.66 -2.56 -35.80
CA PRO A 640 -5.82 -3.40 -35.57
C PRO A 640 -6.41 -3.93 -36.89
N PRO A 641 -7.10 -5.07 -36.85
CA PRO A 641 -7.86 -5.58 -37.97
C PRO A 641 -9.03 -4.66 -38.30
N LEU A 642 -9.43 -4.63 -39.58
CA LEU A 642 -10.45 -3.69 -40.07
C LEU A 642 -11.83 -3.86 -39.41
N HIS A 643 -12.14 -5.05 -38.90
CA HIS A 643 -13.43 -5.29 -38.25
C HIS A 643 -13.61 -4.50 -36.94
N GLU A 644 -12.53 -4.04 -36.29
CA GLU A 644 -12.62 -3.20 -35.08
C GLU A 644 -13.20 -1.80 -35.36
N PHE A 645 -13.23 -1.36 -36.63
CA PHE A 645 -13.84 -0.09 -37.02
C PHE A 645 -15.30 -0.22 -37.47
N LEU A 646 -15.82 -1.46 -37.55
CA LEU A 646 -17.19 -1.74 -37.97
C LEU A 646 -18.06 -2.04 -36.74
N PRO A 647 -19.34 -1.64 -36.76
CA PRO A 647 -20.28 -1.96 -35.69
C PRO A 647 -20.51 -3.47 -35.59
N HIS A 648 -20.79 -3.94 -34.37
CA HIS A 648 -21.03 -5.35 -34.08
C HIS A 648 -22.50 -5.69 -33.82
N GLU A 649 -23.32 -4.73 -33.38
CA GLU A 649 -24.74 -4.94 -33.15
C GLU A 649 -25.56 -4.75 -34.43
N GLU A 650 -26.56 -5.61 -34.64
CA GLU A 650 -27.42 -5.58 -35.83
C GLU A 650 -28.11 -4.22 -36.02
N LYS A 651 -28.51 -3.56 -34.93
CA LYS A 651 -29.10 -2.21 -34.96
C LYS A 651 -28.12 -1.16 -35.49
N ASP A 652 -26.86 -1.23 -35.09
CA ASP A 652 -25.83 -0.27 -35.49
C ASP A 652 -25.35 -0.53 -36.92
N VAL A 653 -25.34 -1.79 -37.34
CA VAL A 653 -25.13 -2.17 -38.75
C VAL A 653 -26.25 -1.59 -39.62
N MET A 654 -27.52 -1.70 -39.19
CA MET A 654 -28.66 -1.07 -39.89
C MET A 654 -28.55 0.45 -39.96
N ALA A 655 -28.17 1.10 -38.86
CA ALA A 655 -27.96 2.55 -38.81
C ALA A 655 -26.83 2.98 -39.76
N LEU A 656 -25.72 2.24 -39.76
CA LEU A 656 -24.58 2.51 -40.63
C LEU A 656 -24.95 2.33 -42.12
N ALA A 657 -25.68 1.28 -42.47
CA ALA A 657 -26.17 1.06 -43.83
C ALA A 657 -27.00 2.25 -44.33
N ALA A 658 -27.94 2.73 -43.50
CA ALA A 658 -28.76 3.91 -43.80
C ALA A 658 -27.92 5.19 -43.94
N GLN A 659 -26.94 5.40 -43.05
CA GLN A 659 -26.09 6.58 -43.05
C GLN A 659 -25.13 6.63 -44.26
N MET A 660 -24.64 5.48 -44.70
CA MET A 660 -23.72 5.37 -45.83
C MET A 660 -24.42 5.21 -47.20
N GLY A 661 -25.75 5.00 -47.19
CA GLY A 661 -26.52 4.74 -48.40
C GLY A 661 -26.16 3.41 -49.07
N VAL A 662 -25.74 2.41 -48.27
CA VAL A 662 -25.36 1.07 -48.74
C VAL A 662 -26.45 0.08 -48.34
N ASP A 663 -26.71 -0.92 -49.19
CA ASP A 663 -27.63 -2.00 -48.88
C ASP A 663 -27.16 -2.82 -47.65
N LEU A 664 -28.10 -3.18 -46.77
CA LEU A 664 -27.83 -3.87 -45.51
C LEU A 664 -27.17 -5.24 -45.74
N GLU A 665 -27.63 -5.99 -46.75
CA GLU A 665 -27.09 -7.32 -47.08
C GLU A 665 -25.63 -7.22 -47.57
N THR A 666 -25.29 -6.12 -48.25
CA THR A 666 -23.93 -5.83 -48.71
C THR A 666 -23.01 -5.47 -47.54
N LEU A 667 -23.48 -4.64 -46.61
CA LEU A 667 -22.74 -4.29 -45.40
C LEU A 667 -22.51 -5.51 -44.50
N GLN A 668 -23.55 -6.32 -44.27
CA GLN A 668 -23.47 -7.53 -43.45
C GLN A 668 -22.46 -8.52 -44.03
N ARG A 669 -22.49 -8.78 -45.35
CA ARG A 669 -21.49 -9.63 -46.01
C ARG A 669 -20.06 -9.13 -45.80
N LYS A 670 -19.85 -7.81 -45.76
CA LYS A 670 -18.51 -7.25 -45.52
C LYS A 670 -18.08 -7.47 -44.07
N VAL A 671 -18.95 -7.20 -43.11
CA VAL A 671 -18.71 -7.46 -41.68
C VAL A 671 -18.34 -8.93 -41.47
N ASP A 672 -19.13 -9.85 -42.02
CA ASP A 672 -18.89 -11.29 -41.91
C ASP A 672 -17.57 -11.70 -42.57
N SER A 673 -17.21 -11.09 -43.70
CA SER A 673 -15.95 -11.38 -44.41
C SER A 673 -14.69 -10.92 -43.67
N LEU A 674 -14.84 -9.90 -42.81
CA LEU A 674 -13.76 -9.36 -41.99
C LEU A 674 -13.74 -9.97 -40.58
N HIS A 675 -14.75 -10.76 -40.24
CA HIS A 675 -14.82 -11.43 -38.96
C HIS A 675 -13.72 -12.48 -38.82
N GLU A 676 -13.02 -12.46 -37.69
CA GLU A 676 -11.94 -13.38 -37.39
C GLU A 676 -12.21 -14.09 -36.06
N GLN A 677 -11.94 -15.40 -36.02
CA GLN A 677 -12.06 -16.18 -34.76
C GLN A 677 -11.07 -15.71 -33.69
N ASN A 678 -9.86 -15.27 -34.10
CA ASN A 678 -8.80 -14.80 -33.20
C ASN A 678 -8.17 -13.49 -33.73
N PRO A 679 -8.84 -12.33 -33.54
CA PRO A 679 -8.39 -11.03 -34.06
C PRO A 679 -6.95 -10.63 -33.68
N MET A 680 -6.48 -11.06 -32.51
CA MET A 680 -5.11 -10.80 -32.05
C MET A 680 -4.04 -11.37 -33.00
N LEU A 681 -4.34 -12.47 -33.70
CA LEU A 681 -3.40 -13.18 -34.57
C LEU A 681 -3.77 -13.09 -36.06
N GLY A 682 -4.77 -12.27 -36.42
CA GLY A 682 -5.36 -12.24 -37.74
C GLY A 682 -4.76 -11.24 -38.73
N HIS A 683 -5.60 -10.69 -39.60
CA HIS A 683 -5.25 -9.82 -40.72
C HIS A 683 -5.14 -8.36 -40.29
N ARG A 684 -4.00 -8.05 -39.68
CA ARG A 684 -3.73 -6.79 -38.99
C ARG A 684 -2.28 -6.33 -39.17
N GLY A 685 -1.93 -5.13 -38.71
CA GLY A 685 -0.56 -4.61 -38.74
C GLY A 685 0.11 -4.66 -40.12
N CYS A 686 1.35 -5.16 -40.17
CA CYS A 686 2.09 -5.25 -41.42
C CYS A 686 1.43 -6.11 -42.50
N ARG A 687 0.63 -7.12 -42.12
CA ARG A 687 -0.09 -7.99 -43.07
C ARG A 687 -1.15 -7.20 -43.83
N LEU A 688 -1.84 -6.31 -43.12
CA LEU A 688 -2.84 -5.41 -43.70
C LEU A 688 -2.20 -4.42 -44.67
N SER A 689 -1.02 -3.91 -44.35
CA SER A 689 -0.25 -3.03 -45.24
C SER A 689 0.28 -3.74 -46.49
N LEU A 690 0.45 -5.07 -46.46
CA LEU A 690 0.88 -5.86 -47.62
C LEU A 690 -0.27 -6.14 -48.59
N THR A 691 -1.48 -6.36 -48.07
CA THR A 691 -2.68 -6.63 -48.88
C THR A 691 -3.33 -5.34 -49.38
N PHE A 692 -3.24 -4.25 -48.61
CA PHE A 692 -3.73 -2.91 -48.96
C PHE A 692 -2.62 -1.85 -48.82
N PRO A 693 -1.62 -1.85 -49.73
CA PRO A 693 -0.48 -0.93 -49.67
C PRO A 693 -0.86 0.55 -49.61
N GLU A 694 -1.98 0.92 -50.23
CA GLU A 694 -2.49 2.29 -50.25
C GLU A 694 -2.75 2.88 -48.85
N ILE A 695 -3.01 2.03 -47.84
CA ILE A 695 -3.15 2.47 -46.43
C ILE A 695 -1.81 2.97 -45.90
N CYS A 696 -0.74 2.18 -46.09
CA CYS A 696 0.61 2.54 -45.68
C CYS A 696 1.11 3.78 -46.42
N GLU A 697 0.89 3.85 -47.73
CA GLU A 697 1.23 5.01 -48.56
C GLU A 697 0.57 6.29 -48.05
N MET A 698 -0.73 6.23 -47.71
CA MET A 698 -1.46 7.39 -47.17
C MET A 698 -0.86 7.83 -45.83
N GLN A 699 -0.61 6.90 -44.91
CA GLN A 699 -0.07 7.23 -43.59
C GLN A 699 1.34 7.82 -43.70
N VAL A 700 2.21 7.24 -44.53
CA VAL A 700 3.55 7.79 -44.78
C VAL A 700 3.48 9.17 -45.42
N ALA A 701 2.57 9.39 -46.37
CA ALA A 701 2.36 10.71 -46.98
C ALA A 701 1.90 11.75 -45.94
N ALA A 702 1.00 11.38 -45.02
CA ALA A 702 0.57 12.27 -43.93
C ALA A 702 1.74 12.61 -42.98
N ILE A 703 2.53 11.60 -42.58
CA ILE A 703 3.71 11.77 -41.70
C ILE A 703 4.74 12.71 -42.34
N ILE A 704 5.18 12.40 -43.56
CA ILE A 704 6.22 13.17 -44.26
C ILE A 704 5.70 14.55 -44.67
N GLY A 705 4.42 14.65 -45.04
CA GLY A 705 3.75 15.91 -45.36
C GLY A 705 3.72 16.86 -44.17
N ALA A 706 3.32 16.36 -42.99
CA ALA A 706 3.34 17.12 -41.74
C ALA A 706 4.77 17.51 -41.35
N ALA A 707 5.72 16.57 -41.39
CA ALA A 707 7.11 16.85 -41.04
C ALA A 707 7.73 17.94 -41.96
N CYS A 708 7.48 17.88 -43.27
CA CYS A 708 7.93 18.90 -44.21
C CYS A 708 7.27 20.27 -43.94
N ALA A 709 5.97 20.31 -43.66
CA ALA A 709 5.24 21.53 -43.37
C ALA A 709 5.77 22.21 -42.10
N VAL A 710 5.88 21.46 -41.01
CA VAL A 710 6.40 21.95 -39.72
C VAL A 710 7.86 22.37 -39.83
N LYS A 711 8.69 21.63 -40.60
CA LYS A 711 10.10 22.01 -40.84
C LYS A 711 10.23 23.31 -41.63
N LYS A 712 9.32 23.57 -42.57
CA LYS A 712 9.27 24.82 -43.34
C LYS A 712 8.97 26.03 -42.46
N ASP A 713 8.21 25.82 -41.38
CA ASP A 713 7.93 26.83 -40.36
C ASP A 713 9.07 27.01 -39.34
N GLY A 714 10.19 26.31 -39.52
CA GLY A 714 11.41 26.48 -38.71
C GLY A 714 11.55 25.54 -37.52
N VAL A 715 10.57 24.68 -37.27
CA VAL A 715 10.57 23.73 -36.15
C VAL A 715 11.50 22.54 -36.42
N ASP A 716 12.30 22.11 -35.44
CA ASP A 716 13.15 20.92 -35.58
C ASP A 716 12.34 19.62 -35.44
N VAL A 717 11.92 19.04 -36.57
CA VAL A 717 11.17 17.78 -36.61
C VAL A 717 12.09 16.58 -36.72
N ARG A 718 11.85 15.55 -35.89
CA ARG A 718 12.58 14.26 -35.90
C ARG A 718 11.60 13.08 -35.90
N PRO A 719 10.93 12.81 -37.04
CA PRO A 719 9.98 11.72 -37.16
C PRO A 719 10.66 10.34 -37.23
#